data_AF-A0A9W8FMQ8-F1
#
_entry.id   AF-A0A9W8FMQ8-F1
#
_cell.length_a   1.000
_cell.length_b   1.000
_cell.length_c   1.000
_cell.angle_alpha   90.00
_cell.angle_beta   90.00
_cell.angle_gamma   90.00
#
_symmetry.space_group_name_H-M   'P 1'
#
loop_
_entity.id
_entity.type
_entity.pdbx_description
1 polymer ?
#
loop_
_entity_poly.entity_id
_entity_poly.type
_entity_poly.pdbx_seq_one_letter_code
_entity_poly.pdbx_strand_id
1 'polypeptide(L)'
;MEAFLHLTARQAQQAKAVTAAARQLIGSKHLINFQHLTNMLHLDIGSLNQISSYEGEKMLNAYLNNIKLRFATYLRKSIDVALQTRQRKHAIQRESCGHARKAMIQAEISRPKRQVQDAIRTGSRDIRGLLPPAIIAIRRLTPILSSYATDYEFEKNNIYYDVKVHPEMHAKAFFRIAQLFETEGERVFQSMPLRMTWVPQHITVDTEVLRQNILQDKTYRSTQDTKENIWWRVLDTKSKAIVSQNGYNFTYTVQTDGVSISILKEKEGSGWMPKRKKGEEFKYVSDLNKRKLNEIMDRSAYLDPNRHDLEHGILPGSTAEDPKSIRYTRNQHAHETEMHRHQDILIIVKAAYRNGIVLEAEEHLQQVSCTTTNPTEYKKYLRTRTAVHSVLSKFYTETLTNRKEFGQYLHRRLRLSTYMNQLAVDQRLANYIRKKAGRNDLVLIIGDWQATMVRFQEPIRDIGMLRMLRRQGFEVYKIDEFRTSTFCPGCGGILRKCLRVQNPRKKSRKKRPFVVCHGLLECTSDECIQYVKEKLSEKNVNESGAGGDPGVTVEGRYWNRDTAAALNFKIITDSLRTVGRVPERFDRNVKLTPEQQRQQRQRQPLKLQVPPKLQQTREEWQQTRQNYQQRKQKQQHQRQEQRAQHKEHEEKRLLKNQQRLEKLREAQRIKRMDEQEQRERELDMRVAAFKEHRRQFKQKRRQKRELQQQQQMQPPNKTRRLARRAAAATTPVADNTQLNRRSKRKAATASTSAATASGQEQTAMRKRADQQ
;
A
#
# COMPACT_ATOMS: atom_id res chain seq x y z
N MET A 1 13.74 18.37 9.74
CA MET A 1 15.09 18.14 9.18
C MET A 1 16.15 18.19 10.27
N GLU A 2 16.33 19.32 10.97
CA GLU A 2 17.36 19.46 12.02
C GLU A 2 17.25 18.44 13.17
N ALA A 3 16.04 18.05 13.58
CA ALA A 3 15.86 17.01 14.61
C ALA A 3 16.41 15.63 14.20
N PHE A 4 16.37 15.30 12.92
CA PHE A 4 16.92 14.05 12.40
C PHE A 4 18.43 14.18 12.13
N LEU A 5 18.88 15.35 11.67
CA LEU A 5 20.30 15.64 11.52
C LEU A 5 21.05 15.65 12.87
N HIS A 6 20.40 15.99 13.98
CA HIS A 6 20.98 15.85 15.31
C HIS A 6 21.15 14.41 15.80
N LEU A 7 20.49 13.45 15.15
CA LEU A 7 20.65 12.01 15.41
C LEU A 7 21.75 11.38 14.54
N THR A 8 22.35 12.13 13.62
CA THR A 8 23.34 11.68 12.65
C THR A 8 24.56 12.61 12.67
N ALA A 9 25.77 12.10 12.94
CA ALA A 9 26.94 12.93 13.20
C ALA A 9 27.20 13.97 12.08
N ARG A 10 27.15 15.27 12.42
CA ARG A 10 27.67 16.33 11.55
C ARG A 10 28.49 17.35 12.35
N GLN A 11 29.69 17.64 11.84
CA GLN A 11 30.54 18.74 12.29
C GLN A 11 29.86 20.09 12.06
N ALA A 12 29.97 20.96 13.05
CA ALA A 12 29.43 22.31 13.06
C ALA A 12 30.10 23.19 12.00
N GLN A 13 29.43 23.40 10.86
CA GLN A 13 29.71 24.54 9.97
C GLN A 13 28.66 25.64 10.19
N GLN A 14 29.08 26.89 9.96
CA GLN A 14 28.34 28.14 10.18
C GLN A 14 26.88 28.03 9.68
N ALA A 15 25.95 27.87 10.62
CA ALA A 15 24.53 27.80 10.34
C ALA A 15 23.92 29.20 10.45
N LYS A 16 22.91 29.50 9.63
CA LYS A 16 22.08 30.71 9.81
C LYS A 16 21.52 30.75 11.24
N ALA A 17 21.36 31.94 11.82
CA ALA A 17 20.97 32.12 13.22
C ALA A 17 19.72 31.32 13.63
N VAL A 18 18.69 31.29 12.78
CA VAL A 18 17.45 30.52 13.02
C VAL A 18 17.73 29.01 13.10
N THR A 19 18.59 28.50 12.23
CA THR A 19 19.01 27.10 12.24
C THR A 19 19.83 26.79 13.49
N ALA A 20 20.75 27.68 13.87
CA ALA A 20 21.53 27.53 15.10
C ALA A 20 20.64 27.50 16.36
N ALA A 21 19.67 28.40 16.45
CA ALA A 21 18.71 28.43 17.57
C ALA A 21 17.85 27.15 17.63
N ALA A 22 17.34 26.68 16.49
CA ALA A 22 16.59 25.43 16.42
C ALA A 22 17.45 24.23 16.83
N ARG A 23 18.72 24.19 16.40
CA ARG A 23 19.69 23.15 16.79
C ARG A 23 19.95 23.14 18.29
N GLN A 24 20.19 24.32 18.88
CA GLN A 24 20.39 24.46 20.31
C GLN A 24 19.18 23.97 21.10
N LEU A 25 17.96 24.35 20.69
CA LEU A 25 16.72 23.93 21.34
C LEU A 25 16.55 22.40 21.31
N ILE A 26 16.83 21.78 20.15
CA ILE A 26 16.70 20.34 19.96
C ILE A 26 17.76 19.60 20.79
N GLY A 27 19.03 19.96 20.62
CA GLY A 27 20.17 19.27 21.23
C GLY A 27 20.20 19.38 22.74
N SER A 28 19.97 20.57 23.30
CA SER A 28 20.11 20.80 24.75
C SER A 28 19.00 20.18 25.60
N LYS A 29 17.77 20.08 25.09
CA LYS A 29 16.58 19.76 25.90
C LYS A 29 15.77 18.59 25.40
N HIS A 30 15.54 18.47 24.10
CA HIS A 30 14.57 17.50 23.58
C HIS A 30 15.22 16.16 23.19
N LEU A 31 16.43 16.21 22.64
CA LEU A 31 17.15 15.01 22.19
C LEU A 31 17.52 14.10 23.37
N ILE A 32 18.13 14.65 24.43
CA ILE A 32 18.55 13.89 25.61
C ILE A 32 17.35 13.19 26.27
N ASN A 33 16.26 13.93 26.46
CA ASN A 33 15.01 13.38 26.99
C ASN A 33 14.44 12.26 26.11
N PHE A 34 14.48 12.43 24.79
CA PHE A 34 14.02 11.41 23.85
C PHE A 34 14.90 10.16 23.90
N GLN A 35 16.22 10.30 23.92
CA GLN A 35 17.17 9.19 24.03
C GLN A 35 16.97 8.40 25.33
N HIS A 36 16.82 9.09 26.47
CA HIS A 36 16.51 8.45 27.74
C HIS A 36 15.16 7.71 27.72
N LEU A 37 14.14 8.27 27.05
CA LEU A 37 12.82 7.63 26.99
C LEU A 37 12.76 6.43 26.05
N THR A 38 13.61 6.39 25.03
CA THR A 38 13.53 5.41 23.94
C THR A 38 14.70 4.44 23.90
N ASN A 39 15.71 4.60 24.76
CA ASN A 39 16.99 3.88 24.72
C ASN A 39 17.61 3.87 23.32
N MET A 40 17.27 4.82 22.46
CA MET A 40 17.83 4.93 21.12
C MET A 40 19.25 5.47 21.22
N LEU A 41 20.21 4.65 20.81
CA LEU A 41 21.59 5.06 20.62
C LEU A 41 21.72 5.96 19.38
N HIS A 42 22.70 6.85 19.42
CA HIS A 42 23.10 7.65 18.27
C HIS A 42 23.62 6.72 17.16
N LEU A 43 23.09 6.83 15.94
CA LEU A 43 23.57 6.07 14.80
C LEU A 43 24.77 6.80 14.20
N ASP A 44 25.98 6.34 14.55
CA ASP A 44 27.22 6.82 13.93
C ASP A 44 27.47 6.13 12.58
N ILE A 45 26.56 6.38 11.63
CA ILE A 45 26.76 5.99 10.25
C ILE A 45 27.26 7.23 9.52
N GLY A 46 28.57 7.28 9.28
CA GLY A 46 29.17 8.30 8.42
C GLY A 46 28.39 8.39 7.11
N SER A 47 28.26 9.60 6.55
CA SER A 47 27.58 9.87 5.27
C SER A 47 26.04 9.75 5.22
N LEU A 48 25.33 9.66 6.36
CA LEU A 48 23.85 9.71 6.36
C LEU A 48 23.23 11.05 5.95
N ASN A 49 24.00 12.13 5.83
CA ASN A 49 23.48 13.49 5.59
C ASN A 49 22.51 13.56 4.40
N GLN A 50 22.83 12.85 3.32
CA GLN A 50 22.02 12.83 2.10
C GLN A 50 20.68 12.11 2.34
N ILE A 51 20.71 10.91 2.95
CA ILE A 51 19.50 10.16 3.33
C ILE A 51 18.66 10.97 4.32
N SER A 52 19.29 11.58 5.31
CA SER A 52 18.67 12.43 6.32
C SER A 52 17.93 13.62 5.70
N SER A 53 18.51 14.23 4.65
CA SER A 53 17.87 15.30 3.91
C SER A 53 16.60 14.80 3.21
N TYR A 54 16.69 13.69 2.45
CA TYR A 54 15.54 13.09 1.77
C TYR A 54 14.40 12.70 2.74
N GLU A 55 14.71 12.04 3.85
CA GLU A 55 13.69 11.67 4.83
C GLU A 55 13.13 12.91 5.56
N GLY A 56 13.97 13.92 5.82
CA GLY A 56 13.54 15.20 6.39
C GLY A 56 12.53 15.93 5.50
N GLU A 57 12.75 15.95 4.19
CA GLU A 57 11.84 16.53 3.21
C GLU A 57 10.54 15.72 3.09
N LYS A 58 10.63 14.38 3.04
CA LYS A 58 9.44 13.50 3.07
C LYS A 58 8.59 13.75 4.31
N MET A 59 9.21 13.92 5.48
CA MET A 59 8.50 14.26 6.72
C MET A 59 7.83 15.63 6.62
N LEU A 60 8.54 16.68 6.20
CA LEU A 60 7.96 18.02 6.05
C LEU A 60 6.75 17.99 5.10
N ASN A 61 6.90 17.36 3.94
CA ASN A 61 5.83 17.19 2.97
C ASN A 61 4.63 16.44 3.56
N ALA A 62 4.85 15.40 4.38
CA ALA A 62 3.77 14.71 5.08
C ALA A 62 3.03 15.63 6.07
N TYR A 63 3.73 16.48 6.82
CA TYR A 63 3.13 17.46 7.72
C TYR A 63 2.28 18.48 6.96
N LEU A 64 2.85 19.11 5.93
CA LEU A 64 2.16 20.12 5.14
C LEU A 64 0.94 19.53 4.42
N ASN A 65 1.07 18.34 3.82
CA ASN A 65 -0.05 17.67 3.16
C ASN A 65 -1.15 17.26 4.15
N ASN A 66 -0.79 16.80 5.35
CA ASN A 66 -1.77 16.46 6.40
C ASN A 66 -2.60 17.70 6.78
N ILE A 67 -1.96 18.85 6.95
CA ILE A 67 -2.61 20.13 7.23
C ILE A 67 -3.49 20.54 6.03
N LYS A 68 -2.93 20.65 4.82
CA LYS A 68 -3.67 21.05 3.60
C LYS A 68 -4.92 20.20 3.40
N LEU A 69 -4.84 18.89 3.59
CA LEU A 69 -5.94 17.97 3.30
C LEU A 69 -7.00 17.94 4.40
N ARG A 70 -6.62 18.12 5.67
CA ARG A 70 -7.50 17.78 6.80
C ARG A 70 -7.84 18.94 7.72
N PHE A 71 -7.09 20.04 7.70
CA PHE A 71 -7.31 21.20 8.58
C PHE A 71 -8.76 21.71 8.52
N ALA A 72 -9.24 22.05 7.32
CA ALA A 72 -10.60 22.55 7.13
C ALA A 72 -11.68 21.60 7.68
N THR A 73 -11.48 20.30 7.50
CA THR A 73 -12.40 19.26 7.99
C THR A 73 -12.43 19.22 9.51
N TYR A 74 -11.27 19.26 10.16
CA TYR A 74 -11.19 19.21 11.62
C TYR A 74 -11.58 20.52 12.29
N LEU A 75 -11.30 21.67 11.67
CA LEU A 75 -11.79 22.97 12.14
C LEU A 75 -13.33 23.04 12.10
N ARG A 76 -13.98 22.53 11.04
CA ARG A 76 -15.44 22.45 11.02
C ARG A 76 -16.00 21.52 12.09
N LYS A 77 -15.30 20.41 12.36
CA LYS A 77 -15.68 19.48 13.43
C LYS A 77 -15.47 20.09 14.81
N SER A 78 -14.42 20.90 15.03
CA SER A 78 -14.22 21.57 16.31
C SER A 78 -15.31 22.58 16.61
N ILE A 79 -15.89 23.23 15.59
CA ILE A 79 -17.11 24.05 15.74
C ILE A 79 -18.27 23.19 16.25
N ASP A 80 -18.48 22.01 15.66
CA ASP A 80 -19.54 21.09 16.10
C ASP A 80 -19.36 20.63 17.56
N VAL A 81 -18.11 20.37 17.97
CA VAL A 81 -17.74 20.01 19.34
C VAL A 81 -17.96 21.17 20.30
N ALA A 82 -17.45 22.37 19.96
CA ALA A 82 -17.60 23.57 20.79
C ALA A 82 -19.07 23.97 20.99
N LEU A 83 -19.93 23.72 19.99
CA LEU A 83 -21.38 23.93 20.07
C LEU A 83 -22.16 22.75 20.66
N GLN A 84 -21.49 21.65 21.00
CA GLN A 84 -22.12 20.44 21.51
C GLN A 84 -23.27 19.93 20.61
N THR A 85 -23.09 20.10 19.29
CA THR A 85 -24.15 19.94 18.30
C THR A 85 -24.80 18.56 18.37
N ARG A 86 -24.00 17.51 18.65
CA ARG A 86 -24.49 16.14 18.78
C ARG A 86 -25.43 15.98 19.98
N GLN A 87 -25.04 16.47 21.16
CA GLN A 87 -25.82 16.36 22.39
C GLN A 87 -27.15 17.12 22.26
N ARG A 88 -27.09 18.37 21.76
CA ARG A 88 -28.29 19.20 21.53
C ARG A 88 -29.23 18.58 20.50
N LYS A 89 -28.69 18.02 19.41
CA LYS A 89 -29.50 17.30 18.40
C LYS A 89 -30.16 16.04 18.96
N HIS A 90 -29.59 15.41 19.99
CA HIS A 90 -30.20 14.29 20.70
C HIS A 90 -31.26 14.74 21.72
N ALA A 91 -31.09 15.89 22.38
CA ALA A 91 -32.10 16.49 23.26
C ALA A 91 -33.38 16.86 22.47
N ILE A 92 -33.23 17.66 21.42
CA ILE A 92 -34.34 18.05 20.53
C ILE A 92 -35.04 16.82 19.92
N GLN A 93 -34.30 15.74 19.65
CA GLN A 93 -34.85 14.48 19.14
C GLN A 93 -35.77 13.75 20.11
N ARG A 94 -35.55 13.92 21.42
CA ARG A 94 -36.38 13.33 22.47
C ARG A 94 -37.62 14.19 22.74
N GLU A 95 -37.48 15.51 22.63
CA GLU A 95 -38.51 16.48 23.01
C GLU A 95 -39.48 16.84 21.86
N SER A 96 -39.10 16.63 20.60
CA SER A 96 -39.89 17.11 19.46
C SER A 96 -39.92 16.17 18.26
N CYS A 97 -41.00 16.27 17.47
CA CYS A 97 -41.18 15.56 16.21
C CYS A 97 -41.61 16.49 15.06
N GLY A 98 -41.61 15.97 13.83
CA GLY A 98 -42.18 16.67 12.67
C GLY A 98 -41.56 18.05 12.35
N HIS A 99 -42.43 19.05 12.16
CA HIS A 99 -42.05 20.41 11.77
C HIS A 99 -41.43 21.21 12.91
N ALA A 100 -41.95 21.06 14.14
CA ALA A 100 -41.40 21.71 15.34
C ALA A 100 -39.91 21.34 15.53
N ARG A 101 -39.56 20.06 15.36
CA ARG A 101 -38.17 19.61 15.39
C ARG A 101 -37.28 20.31 14.38
N LYS A 102 -37.76 20.54 13.15
CA LYS A 102 -36.98 21.24 12.12
C LYS A 102 -36.75 22.70 12.50
N ALA A 103 -37.77 23.36 13.02
CA ALA A 103 -37.67 24.74 13.49
C ALA A 103 -36.67 24.87 14.66
N MET A 104 -36.73 23.97 15.64
CA MET A 104 -35.77 23.94 16.77
C MET A 104 -34.34 23.68 16.28
N ILE A 105 -34.12 22.68 15.41
CA ILE A 105 -32.78 22.44 14.83
C ILE A 105 -32.27 23.67 14.08
N GLN A 106 -33.16 24.39 13.39
CA GLN A 106 -32.78 25.60 12.67
C GLN A 106 -32.38 26.73 13.63
N ALA A 107 -33.18 27.00 14.65
CA ALA A 107 -32.96 28.08 15.61
C ALA A 107 -31.78 27.80 16.55
N GLU A 108 -31.71 26.60 17.11
CA GLU A 108 -30.78 26.26 18.18
C GLU A 108 -29.42 25.76 17.70
N ILE A 109 -29.39 25.06 16.56
CA ILE A 109 -28.16 24.44 16.06
C ILE A 109 -27.65 25.17 14.84
N SER A 110 -28.50 25.31 13.81
CA SER A 110 -28.06 25.76 12.49
C SER A 110 -27.68 27.25 12.47
N ARG A 111 -28.45 28.11 13.16
CA ARG A 111 -28.15 29.54 13.28
C ARG A 111 -26.85 29.81 14.07
N PRO A 112 -26.66 29.34 15.33
CA PRO A 112 -25.39 29.52 16.04
C PRO A 112 -24.20 28.94 15.30
N LYS A 113 -24.37 27.78 14.64
CA LYS A 113 -23.30 27.17 13.84
C LYS A 113 -22.84 28.07 12.70
N ARG A 114 -23.76 28.71 11.96
CA ARG A 114 -23.41 29.66 10.89
C ARG A 114 -22.65 30.87 11.45
N GLN A 115 -23.13 31.46 12.55
CA GLN A 115 -22.46 32.57 13.21
C GLN A 115 -21.00 32.26 13.56
N VAL A 116 -20.75 31.08 14.17
CA VAL A 116 -19.38 30.65 14.50
C VAL A 116 -18.56 30.36 13.24
N GLN A 117 -19.17 29.78 12.20
CA GLN A 117 -18.49 29.51 10.94
C GLN A 117 -18.06 30.80 10.22
N ASP A 118 -18.91 31.83 10.21
CA ASP A 118 -18.61 33.11 9.60
C ASP A 118 -17.51 33.86 10.37
N ALA A 119 -17.58 33.88 11.70
CA ALA A 119 -16.53 34.47 12.54
C ALA A 119 -15.16 33.79 12.34
N ILE A 120 -15.13 32.46 12.35
CA ILE A 120 -13.87 31.70 12.18
C ILE A 120 -13.33 31.81 10.76
N ARG A 121 -14.21 31.90 9.74
CA ARG A 121 -13.78 32.04 8.34
C ARG A 121 -12.87 33.25 8.18
N THR A 122 -13.24 34.38 8.76
CA THR A 122 -12.51 35.65 8.66
C THR A 122 -11.48 35.86 9.76
N GLY A 123 -11.41 34.96 10.75
CA GLY A 123 -10.54 35.14 11.92
C GLY A 123 -11.07 36.14 12.95
N SER A 124 -12.30 36.64 12.77
CA SER A 124 -12.89 37.61 13.69
C SER A 124 -13.08 37.01 15.09
N ARG A 125 -12.68 37.79 16.09
CA ARG A 125 -12.94 37.52 17.51
C ARG A 125 -14.08 38.40 18.05
N ASP A 126 -14.74 39.16 17.19
CA ASP A 126 -15.88 39.98 17.59
C ASP A 126 -17.05 39.10 17.99
N ILE A 127 -17.53 39.30 19.21
CA ILE A 127 -18.65 38.55 19.81
C ILE A 127 -19.95 39.35 19.80
N ARG A 128 -19.93 40.61 19.35
CA ARG A 128 -21.12 41.47 19.29
C ARG A 128 -22.16 40.89 18.32
N GLY A 129 -23.42 40.86 18.74
CA GLY A 129 -24.54 40.34 17.94
C GLY A 129 -24.61 38.81 17.80
N LEU A 130 -23.75 38.06 18.50
CA LEU A 130 -23.76 36.60 18.46
C LEU A 130 -24.73 35.99 19.49
N LEU A 131 -25.34 34.86 19.14
CA LEU A 131 -26.19 34.12 20.08
C LEU A 131 -25.34 33.52 21.22
N PRO A 132 -25.89 33.34 22.45
CA PRO A 132 -25.13 32.81 23.58
C PRO A 132 -24.37 31.51 23.30
N PRO A 133 -24.93 30.50 22.59
CA PRO A 133 -24.18 29.30 22.22
C PRO A 133 -22.99 29.59 21.29
N ALA A 134 -23.11 30.57 20.40
CA ALA A 134 -22.02 30.97 19.50
C ALA A 134 -20.90 31.69 20.27
N ILE A 135 -21.23 32.54 21.24
CA ILE A 135 -20.25 33.21 22.11
C ILE A 135 -19.43 32.17 22.89
N ILE A 136 -20.11 31.19 23.52
CA ILE A 136 -19.45 30.11 24.26
C ILE A 136 -18.54 29.31 23.32
N ALA A 137 -19.01 28.96 22.13
CA ALA A 137 -18.22 28.22 21.16
C ALA A 137 -16.98 28.99 20.70
N ILE A 138 -17.08 30.30 20.42
CA ILE A 138 -15.93 31.12 20.05
C ILE A 138 -14.91 31.16 21.19
N ARG A 139 -15.34 31.35 22.44
CA ARG A 139 -14.44 31.32 23.61
C ARG A 139 -13.67 30.00 23.71
N ARG A 140 -14.33 28.86 23.47
CA ARG A 140 -13.68 27.54 23.43
C ARG A 140 -12.69 27.39 22.27
N LEU A 141 -12.94 28.08 21.15
CA LEU A 141 -12.10 28.03 19.95
C LEU A 141 -10.99 29.10 19.95
N THR A 142 -11.02 30.07 20.87
CA THR A 142 -10.00 31.12 21.02
C THR A 142 -8.56 30.58 21.03
N PRO A 143 -8.21 29.49 21.74
CA PRO A 143 -6.84 28.96 21.71
C PRO A 143 -6.34 28.57 20.30
N ILE A 144 -7.24 28.21 19.39
CA ILE A 144 -6.91 27.92 17.99
C ILE A 144 -6.61 29.23 17.26
N LEU A 145 -7.45 30.26 17.42
CA LEU A 145 -7.26 31.57 16.78
C LEU A 145 -6.07 32.34 17.35
N SER A 146 -5.70 32.11 18.62
CA SER A 146 -4.48 32.65 19.25
C SER A 146 -3.21 31.92 18.83
N SER A 147 -3.30 30.97 17.89
CA SER A 147 -2.11 30.34 17.31
C SER A 147 -1.43 31.19 16.24
N TYR A 148 -2.12 32.20 15.72
CA TYR A 148 -1.61 33.16 14.76
C TYR A 148 -1.11 34.43 15.47
N ALA A 149 -0.20 35.16 14.83
CA ALA A 149 0.22 36.48 15.29
C ALA A 149 -0.98 37.45 15.22
N THR A 150 -0.94 38.52 16.00
CA THR A 150 -2.03 39.50 16.09
C THR A 150 -2.25 40.27 14.79
N ASP A 151 -1.20 40.41 14.01
CA ASP A 151 -1.11 41.06 12.69
C ASP A 151 -1.18 40.06 11.52
N TYR A 152 -1.46 38.78 11.79
CA TYR A 152 -1.55 37.78 10.72
C TYR A 152 -2.84 37.93 9.91
N GLU A 153 -2.71 38.31 8.65
CA GLU A 153 -3.83 38.42 7.71
C GLU A 153 -4.01 37.12 6.91
N PHE A 154 -5.23 36.59 6.89
CA PHE A 154 -5.55 35.41 6.08
C PHE A 154 -5.70 35.80 4.61
N GLU A 155 -5.07 35.02 3.72
CA GLU A 155 -5.29 35.15 2.29
C GLU A 155 -6.78 35.12 1.92
N LYS A 156 -7.23 36.12 1.17
CA LYS A 156 -8.64 36.36 0.81
C LYS A 156 -9.59 36.47 2.01
N ASN A 157 -9.10 36.91 3.17
CA ASN A 157 -9.84 36.97 4.42
C ASN A 157 -10.52 35.64 4.77
N ASN A 158 -9.84 34.52 4.45
CA ASN A 158 -10.43 33.20 4.54
C ASN A 158 -9.41 32.14 4.99
N ILE A 159 -9.52 31.72 6.25
CA ILE A 159 -8.67 30.68 6.84
C ILE A 159 -8.64 29.37 6.04
N TYR A 160 -9.73 29.02 5.34
CA TYR A 160 -9.81 27.81 4.53
C TYR A 160 -9.09 27.94 3.19
N TYR A 161 -8.98 29.16 2.67
CA TYR A 161 -8.17 29.44 1.48
C TYR A 161 -6.70 29.53 1.87
N ASP A 162 -6.41 30.27 2.95
CA ASP A 162 -5.07 30.50 3.47
C ASP A 162 -4.32 29.19 3.75
N VAL A 163 -4.95 28.21 4.40
CA VAL A 163 -4.31 26.91 4.69
C VAL A 163 -3.86 26.13 3.43
N LYS A 164 -4.43 26.45 2.25
CA LYS A 164 -4.00 25.84 0.98
C LYS A 164 -2.75 26.51 0.41
N VAL A 165 -2.60 27.81 0.68
CA VAL A 165 -1.49 28.64 0.24
C VAL A 165 -0.32 28.48 1.22
N HIS A 166 -0.56 28.72 2.52
CA HIS A 166 0.41 28.78 3.62
C HIS A 166 0.16 27.72 4.71
N PRO A 167 0.19 26.40 4.41
CA PRO A 167 -0.08 25.36 5.41
C PRO A 167 0.83 25.40 6.65
N GLU A 168 2.06 25.88 6.51
CA GLU A 168 3.06 25.97 7.57
C GLU A 168 2.59 26.87 8.72
N MET A 169 1.87 27.95 8.39
CA MET A 169 1.34 28.90 9.37
C MET A 169 0.20 28.30 10.22
N HIS A 170 -0.40 27.20 9.75
CA HIS A 170 -1.54 26.54 10.42
C HIS A 170 -1.12 25.38 11.32
N ALA A 171 0.17 25.03 11.40
CA ALA A 171 0.63 23.86 12.14
C ALA A 171 0.27 23.91 13.64
N LYS A 172 0.48 25.07 14.29
CA LYS A 172 0.15 25.29 15.70
C LYS A 172 -1.36 25.24 15.94
N ALA A 173 -2.14 25.92 15.09
CA ALA A 173 -3.61 25.88 15.14
C ALA A 173 -4.13 24.45 14.96
N PHE A 174 -3.56 23.67 14.04
CA PHE A 174 -3.93 22.28 13.80
C PHE A 174 -3.66 21.38 15.01
N PHE A 175 -2.54 21.61 15.71
CA PHE A 175 -2.26 20.94 16.98
C PHE A 175 -3.26 21.34 18.08
N ARG A 176 -3.62 22.63 18.20
CA ARG A 176 -4.64 23.10 19.15
C ARG A 176 -6.01 22.48 18.90
N ILE A 177 -6.38 22.24 17.63
CA ILE A 177 -7.61 21.53 17.29
C ILE A 177 -7.57 20.09 17.83
N ALA A 178 -6.43 19.40 17.73
CA ALA A 178 -6.28 18.05 18.30
C ALA A 178 -6.38 18.05 19.84
N GLN A 179 -5.77 19.05 20.50
CA GLN A 179 -5.87 19.23 21.94
C GLN A 179 -7.33 19.41 22.38
N LEU A 180 -8.09 20.26 21.68
CA LEU A 180 -9.50 20.48 21.98
C LEU A 180 -10.33 19.19 21.89
N PHE A 181 -10.10 18.36 20.86
CA PHE A 181 -10.80 17.07 20.79
C PHE A 181 -10.45 16.17 21.97
N GLU A 182 -9.18 16.14 22.40
CA GLU A 182 -8.78 15.32 23.54
C GLU A 182 -9.41 15.79 24.85
N THR A 183 -9.41 17.11 25.11
CA THR A 183 -10.02 17.69 26.32
C THR A 183 -11.54 17.50 26.36
N GLU A 184 -12.20 17.47 25.20
CA GLU A 184 -13.65 17.27 25.10
C GLU A 184 -14.05 15.77 24.98
N GLY A 185 -13.10 14.85 25.16
CA GLY A 185 -13.35 13.40 25.11
C GLY A 185 -13.72 12.86 23.72
N GLU A 186 -13.40 13.62 22.67
CA GLU A 186 -13.64 13.25 21.28
C GLU A 186 -12.46 12.45 20.71
N ARG A 187 -12.70 11.75 19.59
CA ARG A 187 -11.63 10.94 18.96
C ARG A 187 -10.55 11.85 18.37
N VAL A 188 -9.39 11.88 19.02
CA VAL A 188 -8.21 12.62 18.59
C VAL A 188 -7.70 12.10 17.25
N PHE A 189 -7.25 13.03 16.39
CA PHE A 189 -6.62 12.71 15.12
C PHE A 189 -5.12 12.96 15.19
N GLN A 190 -4.36 12.26 14.34
CA GLN A 190 -2.92 12.48 14.24
C GLN A 190 -2.63 13.85 13.60
N SER A 191 -2.41 14.87 14.44
CA SER A 191 -2.03 16.23 14.01
C SER A 191 -0.57 16.28 13.55
N MET A 192 0.30 15.50 14.20
CA MET A 192 1.71 15.33 13.86
C MET A 192 1.94 13.96 13.21
N PRO A 193 2.11 13.86 11.89
CA PRO A 193 2.30 12.57 11.22
C PRO A 193 3.43 11.72 11.84
N LEU A 194 3.12 10.47 12.18
CA LEU A 194 4.07 9.50 12.73
C LEU A 194 4.13 8.25 11.86
N ARG A 195 5.35 7.68 11.73
CA ARG A 195 5.53 6.37 11.11
C ARG A 195 5.27 5.28 12.13
N MET A 196 4.13 4.62 12.01
CA MET A 196 3.72 3.58 12.95
C MET A 196 4.17 2.17 12.55
N THR A 197 4.36 1.94 11.25
CA THR A 197 4.71 0.62 10.69
C THR A 197 6.15 0.23 10.97
N TRP A 198 6.35 -1.04 11.31
CA TRP A 198 7.65 -1.68 11.49
C TRP A 198 8.22 -2.27 10.20
N VAL A 199 7.41 -2.39 9.15
CA VAL A 199 7.86 -2.90 7.86
C VAL A 199 8.67 -1.81 7.17
N PRO A 200 9.92 -2.09 6.76
CA PRO A 200 10.75 -1.15 6.02
C PRO A 200 10.01 -0.55 4.82
N GLN A 201 10.32 0.71 4.52
CA GLN A 201 9.75 1.45 3.41
C GLN A 201 10.85 1.80 2.43
N HIS A 202 10.44 2.30 1.27
CA HIS A 202 11.35 2.78 0.26
C HIS A 202 12.18 3.96 0.78
N ILE A 203 13.49 3.80 0.76
CA ILE A 203 14.46 4.88 0.95
C ILE A 203 14.96 5.35 -0.41
N THR A 204 15.35 6.61 -0.51
CA THR A 204 15.94 7.17 -1.74
C THR A 204 17.44 6.85 -1.74
N VAL A 205 17.93 6.31 -2.85
CA VAL A 205 19.34 6.02 -3.10
C VAL A 205 19.71 6.71 -4.40
N ASP A 206 20.55 7.74 -4.28
CA ASP A 206 21.22 8.37 -5.42
C ASP A 206 22.65 7.80 -5.56
N THR A 207 23.40 8.33 -6.53
CA THR A 207 24.78 7.88 -6.78
C THR A 207 25.68 8.08 -5.57
N GLU A 208 25.46 9.14 -4.78
CA GLU A 208 26.28 9.46 -3.62
C GLU A 208 26.01 8.50 -2.46
N VAL A 209 24.73 8.26 -2.17
CA VAL A 209 24.30 7.27 -1.18
C VAL A 209 24.76 5.86 -1.57
N LEU A 210 24.64 5.50 -2.85
CA LEU A 210 25.12 4.22 -3.38
C LEU A 210 26.61 4.04 -3.11
N ARG A 211 27.42 5.04 -3.48
CA ARG A 211 28.87 5.02 -3.29
C ARG A 211 29.26 4.90 -1.82
N GLN A 212 28.71 5.77 -0.98
CA GLN A 212 29.14 5.91 0.41
C GLN A 212 28.59 4.79 1.31
N ASN A 213 27.31 4.45 1.19
CA ASN A 213 26.63 3.57 2.14
C ASN A 213 26.52 2.11 1.66
N ILE A 214 26.45 1.88 0.33
CA ILE A 214 26.26 0.52 -0.22
C ILE A 214 27.60 -0.05 -0.68
N LEU A 215 28.33 0.67 -1.54
CA LEU A 215 29.63 0.22 -2.05
C LEU A 215 30.77 0.44 -1.05
N GLN A 216 30.58 1.32 -0.06
CA GLN A 216 31.58 1.70 0.95
C GLN A 216 32.91 2.19 0.36
N ASP A 217 32.85 2.79 -0.83
CA ASP A 217 34.04 3.25 -1.53
C ASP A 217 34.50 4.62 -1.00
N LYS A 218 35.40 4.59 -0.01
CA LYS A 218 35.99 5.78 0.63
C LYS A 218 37.11 6.42 -0.19
N THR A 219 37.58 5.74 -1.23
CA THR A 219 38.77 6.10 -2.03
C THR A 219 38.45 6.83 -3.33
N TYR A 220 37.18 6.89 -3.71
CA TYR A 220 36.74 7.43 -4.99
C TYR A 220 36.82 8.96 -5.07
N ARG A 221 38.03 9.49 -5.32
CA ARG A 221 38.31 10.91 -5.64
C ARG A 221 38.57 11.16 -7.14
N SER A 222 38.47 10.14 -8.00
CA SER A 222 38.74 10.29 -9.42
C SER A 222 37.48 10.71 -10.19
N THR A 223 37.61 11.80 -10.95
CA THR A 223 36.63 12.36 -11.89
C THR A 223 36.39 11.48 -13.13
N GLN A 224 36.92 10.24 -13.20
CA GLN A 224 36.91 9.41 -14.40
C GLN A 224 35.82 8.31 -14.48
N ASP A 225 35.21 7.84 -13.38
CA ASP A 225 34.05 6.92 -13.56
C ASP A 225 32.79 7.70 -13.87
N THR A 226 32.11 7.27 -14.93
CA THR A 226 30.76 7.71 -15.23
C THR A 226 29.79 7.20 -14.16
N LYS A 227 28.69 7.92 -13.92
CA LYS A 227 27.62 7.44 -13.03
C LYS A 227 27.12 6.05 -13.46
N GLU A 228 27.12 5.78 -14.76
CA GLU A 228 26.75 4.48 -15.32
C GLU A 228 27.62 3.34 -14.81
N ASN A 229 28.95 3.50 -14.78
CA ASN A 229 29.87 2.49 -14.26
C ASN A 229 29.60 2.18 -12.78
N ILE A 230 29.33 3.21 -11.98
CA ILE A 230 29.03 3.05 -10.55
C ILE A 230 27.73 2.25 -10.37
N TRP A 231 26.68 2.59 -11.12
CA TRP A 231 25.40 1.91 -11.03
C TRP A 231 25.42 0.49 -11.60
N TRP A 232 26.22 0.22 -12.64
CA TRP A 232 26.41 -1.11 -13.22
C TRP A 232 26.86 -2.15 -12.19
N ARG A 233 27.63 -1.74 -11.17
CA ARG A 233 28.09 -2.63 -10.09
C ARG A 233 26.96 -3.22 -9.24
N VAL A 234 25.78 -2.58 -9.23
CA VAL A 234 24.68 -2.95 -8.33
C VAL A 234 23.38 -3.23 -9.08
N LEU A 235 23.17 -2.60 -10.24
CA LEU A 235 22.01 -2.79 -11.09
C LEU A 235 22.44 -2.98 -12.55
N ASP A 236 21.83 -3.95 -13.23
CA ASP A 236 21.94 -4.09 -14.68
C ASP A 236 21.27 -2.90 -15.38
N THR A 237 22.05 -1.88 -15.72
CA THR A 237 21.60 -0.66 -16.39
C THR A 237 21.08 -0.90 -17.80
N LYS A 238 21.41 -2.06 -18.40
CA LYS A 238 20.94 -2.48 -19.73
C LYS A 238 19.58 -3.17 -19.67
N SER A 239 19.05 -3.44 -18.48
CA SER A 239 17.71 -3.98 -18.33
C SER A 239 16.65 -3.06 -18.96
N LYS A 240 15.64 -3.66 -19.58
CA LYS A 240 14.52 -2.94 -20.22
C LYS A 240 13.87 -1.91 -19.30
N ALA A 241 13.91 -2.13 -17.99
CA ALA A 241 13.36 -1.23 -16.99
C ALA A 241 14.16 0.06 -16.80
N ILE A 242 15.48 0.05 -17.02
CA ILE A 242 16.38 1.20 -16.75
C ILE A 242 16.67 2.00 -18.02
N VAL A 243 16.86 1.33 -19.15
CA VAL A 243 17.14 1.98 -20.45
C VAL A 243 16.11 3.05 -20.81
N SER A 244 16.51 4.00 -21.67
CA SER A 244 15.66 5.11 -22.09
C SER A 244 14.34 4.62 -22.69
N GLN A 245 13.24 5.26 -22.28
CA GLN A 245 11.89 4.92 -22.74
C GLN A 245 11.14 6.20 -23.08
N ASN A 246 10.71 6.37 -24.33
CA ASN A 246 9.98 7.55 -24.78
C ASN A 246 10.70 8.88 -24.47
N GLY A 247 12.03 8.87 -24.54
CA GLY A 247 12.89 10.02 -24.22
C GLY A 247 13.11 10.28 -22.72
N TYR A 248 12.65 9.38 -21.83
CA TYR A 248 12.94 9.45 -20.40
C TYR A 248 14.20 8.65 -20.07
N ASN A 249 15.22 9.35 -19.57
CA ASN A 249 16.53 8.81 -19.20
C ASN A 249 16.61 8.56 -17.69
N PHE A 250 17.36 7.53 -17.30
CA PHE A 250 17.58 7.22 -15.89
C PHE A 250 18.39 8.34 -15.21
N THR A 251 17.85 8.87 -14.12
CA THR A 251 18.46 9.99 -13.37
C THR A 251 19.53 9.56 -12.37
N TYR A 252 19.90 8.27 -12.36
CA TYR A 252 20.80 7.69 -11.36
C TYR A 252 20.29 7.85 -9.91
N THR A 253 18.96 7.76 -9.76
CA THR A 253 18.25 7.80 -8.49
C THR A 253 17.15 6.74 -8.47
N VAL A 254 17.15 5.93 -7.41
CA VAL A 254 16.13 4.90 -7.18
C VAL A 254 15.53 5.05 -5.80
N GLN A 255 14.33 4.50 -5.63
CA GLN A 255 13.75 4.27 -4.32
C GLN A 255 13.62 2.78 -4.10
N THR A 256 14.07 2.26 -2.97
CA THR A 256 14.00 0.81 -2.70
C THR A 256 13.78 0.50 -1.23
N ASP A 257 13.05 -0.58 -0.97
CA ASP A 257 12.94 -1.19 0.36
C ASP A 257 13.75 -2.49 0.46
N GLY A 258 14.64 -2.78 -0.50
CA GLY A 258 15.42 -4.02 -0.58
C GLY A 258 14.67 -5.25 -1.14
N VAL A 259 13.38 -5.12 -1.47
CA VAL A 259 12.60 -6.15 -2.18
C VAL A 259 12.00 -5.62 -3.48
N SER A 260 11.67 -4.34 -3.50
CA SER A 260 11.13 -3.62 -4.66
C SER A 260 11.95 -2.38 -4.97
N ILE A 261 11.94 -1.98 -6.23
CA ILE A 261 12.67 -0.81 -6.72
C ILE A 261 11.74 0.05 -7.58
N SER A 262 11.81 1.36 -7.37
CA SER A 262 11.19 2.39 -8.19
C SER A 262 12.31 3.25 -8.77
N ILE A 263 12.30 3.44 -10.08
CA ILE A 263 13.37 4.11 -10.83
C ILE A 263 12.87 5.49 -11.25
N LEU A 264 13.64 6.54 -10.94
CA LEU A 264 13.33 7.90 -11.39
C LEU A 264 13.92 8.13 -12.79
N LYS A 265 13.05 8.47 -13.75
CA LYS A 265 13.47 8.87 -15.11
C LYS A 265 12.94 10.26 -15.46
N GLU A 266 13.73 11.02 -16.21
CA GLU A 266 13.41 12.39 -16.62
C GLU A 266 13.74 12.60 -18.10
N LYS A 267 13.04 13.54 -18.74
CA LYS A 267 13.28 13.91 -20.14
C LYS A 267 14.22 15.12 -20.18
N GLU A 268 15.19 15.12 -21.07
CA GLU A 268 16.07 16.28 -21.25
C GLU A 268 15.26 17.53 -21.60
N GLY A 269 15.59 18.65 -20.95
CA GLY A 269 14.88 19.93 -21.13
C GLY A 269 13.53 20.04 -20.40
N SER A 270 13.03 18.99 -19.73
CA SER A 270 11.88 19.14 -18.84
C SER A 270 12.34 19.69 -17.49
N GLY A 271 12.61 20.99 -17.43
CA GLY A 271 12.77 21.68 -16.14
C GLY A 271 11.58 21.37 -15.23
N TRP A 272 11.79 21.36 -13.91
CA TRP A 272 10.71 21.21 -12.93
C TRP A 272 9.71 22.35 -13.11
N MET A 273 8.69 22.12 -13.93
CA MET A 273 7.57 23.02 -14.07
C MET A 273 6.62 22.69 -12.93
N PRO A 274 6.33 23.63 -12.01
CA PRO A 274 5.27 23.43 -11.05
C PRO A 274 4.03 23.03 -11.83
N LYS A 275 3.45 21.86 -11.53
CA LYS A 275 2.19 21.45 -12.15
C LYS A 275 1.20 22.58 -11.89
N ARG A 276 0.86 23.36 -12.94
CA ARG A 276 -0.21 24.35 -12.89
C ARG A 276 -1.40 23.68 -12.20
N LYS A 277 -2.06 24.36 -11.27
CA LYS A 277 -3.32 23.88 -10.67
C LYS A 277 -4.25 23.55 -11.83
N LYS A 278 -4.37 22.26 -12.16
CA LYS A 278 -5.35 21.80 -13.14
C LYS A 278 -6.71 22.19 -12.57
N GLY A 279 -7.60 22.71 -13.42
CA GLY A 279 -9.04 22.71 -13.16
C GLY A 279 -9.54 21.29 -12.90
N GLU A 280 -10.85 21.08 -12.86
CA GLU A 280 -11.40 19.74 -12.68
C GLU A 280 -10.75 18.72 -13.65
N GLU A 281 -10.18 17.65 -13.10
CA GLU A 281 -9.35 16.70 -13.85
C GLU A 281 -10.15 15.87 -14.88
N PHE A 282 -11.46 15.80 -14.67
CA PHE A 282 -12.42 15.08 -15.50
C PHE A 282 -13.59 16.03 -15.78
N LYS A 283 -13.93 16.21 -17.07
CA LYS A 283 -15.06 17.04 -17.49
C LYS A 283 -16.38 16.34 -17.22
N TYR A 284 -17.45 17.12 -17.00
CA TYR A 284 -18.80 16.58 -16.99
C TYR A 284 -19.32 16.42 -18.43
N VAL A 285 -20.22 15.45 -18.63
CA VAL A 285 -20.92 15.26 -19.91
C VAL A 285 -21.74 16.49 -20.30
N SER A 286 -22.25 17.24 -19.31
CA SER A 286 -22.95 18.52 -19.51
C SER A 286 -22.07 19.61 -20.14
N ASP A 287 -20.74 19.50 -20.00
CA ASP A 287 -19.79 20.49 -20.51
C ASP A 287 -19.37 20.19 -21.96
N LEU A 288 -19.86 19.09 -22.54
CA LEU A 288 -19.54 18.67 -23.89
C LEU A 288 -20.46 19.36 -24.90
N ASN A 289 -19.88 19.75 -26.04
CA ASN A 289 -20.66 20.28 -27.15
C ASN A 289 -21.44 19.17 -27.86
N LYS A 290 -22.47 19.55 -28.63
CA LYS A 290 -23.32 18.61 -29.38
C LYS A 290 -22.52 17.70 -30.33
N ARG A 291 -21.47 18.24 -30.98
CA ARG A 291 -20.60 17.47 -31.88
C ARG A 291 -19.92 16.30 -31.14
N LYS A 292 -19.35 16.57 -29.96
CA LYS A 292 -18.68 15.53 -29.16
C LYS A 292 -19.69 14.54 -28.57
N LEU A 293 -20.87 14.99 -28.15
CA LEU A 293 -21.96 14.11 -27.69
C LEU A 293 -22.41 13.14 -28.79
N ASN A 294 -22.54 13.60 -30.03
CA ASN A 294 -22.86 12.76 -31.18
C ASN A 294 -21.78 11.69 -31.43
N GLU A 295 -20.50 12.03 -31.24
CA GLU A 295 -19.37 11.12 -31.48
C GLU A 295 -19.25 9.97 -30.44
N ILE A 296 -19.67 10.22 -29.20
CA ILE A 296 -19.41 9.28 -28.09
C ILE A 296 -20.61 8.38 -27.75
N MET A 297 -21.84 8.77 -28.09
CA MET A 297 -23.05 8.16 -27.55
C MET A 297 -23.19 6.68 -27.87
N ASP A 298 -22.94 6.29 -29.13
CA ASP A 298 -23.11 4.91 -29.60
C ASP A 298 -22.06 3.94 -29.04
N ARG A 299 -21.00 4.49 -28.43
CA ARG A 299 -19.90 3.76 -27.78
C ARG A 299 -19.80 4.04 -26.27
N SER A 300 -20.81 4.70 -25.69
CA SER A 300 -20.81 5.07 -24.28
C SER A 300 -21.33 3.94 -23.38
N ALA A 301 -20.53 3.57 -22.38
CA ALA A 301 -20.97 2.75 -21.25
C ALA A 301 -21.17 3.65 -20.03
N TYR A 302 -22.23 3.38 -19.28
CA TYR A 302 -22.64 4.19 -18.13
C TYR A 302 -22.41 3.40 -16.85
N LEU A 303 -21.54 3.90 -15.96
CA LEU A 303 -21.17 3.22 -14.72
C LEU A 303 -21.64 4.01 -13.50
N ASP A 304 -22.35 3.33 -12.60
CA ASP A 304 -22.78 3.76 -11.29
C ASP A 304 -21.84 3.17 -10.21
N PRO A 305 -20.93 3.98 -9.63
CA PRO A 305 -20.02 3.51 -8.60
C PRO A 305 -20.73 3.35 -7.25
N ASN A 306 -20.72 2.12 -6.71
CA ASN A 306 -21.39 1.80 -5.44
C ASN A 306 -20.43 1.07 -4.47
N ARG A 307 -20.92 0.72 -3.27
CA ARG A 307 -20.08 0.16 -2.18
C ARG A 307 -19.89 -1.35 -2.24
N HIS A 308 -20.97 -2.07 -2.57
CA HIS A 308 -20.97 -3.53 -2.61
C HIS A 308 -20.64 -4.05 -4.01
N ASP A 309 -21.29 -3.42 -5.00
CA ASP A 309 -20.90 -3.49 -6.40
C ASP A 309 -20.01 -2.29 -6.64
N LEU A 310 -18.69 -2.53 -6.68
CA LEU A 310 -17.71 -1.48 -6.87
C LEU A 310 -17.99 -0.71 -8.15
N GLU A 311 -18.50 -1.41 -9.16
CA GLU A 311 -19.11 -0.84 -10.36
C GLU A 311 -20.33 -1.66 -10.75
N HIS A 312 -21.45 -0.98 -10.99
CA HIS A 312 -22.55 -1.50 -11.79
C HIS A 312 -22.72 -0.57 -12.98
N GLY A 313 -23.05 -1.10 -14.15
CA GLY A 313 -23.24 -0.25 -15.31
C GLY A 313 -24.00 -0.90 -16.42
N ILE A 314 -24.29 -0.11 -17.45
CA ILE A 314 -24.92 -0.57 -18.68
C ILE A 314 -23.98 -0.30 -19.86
N LEU A 315 -23.99 -1.22 -20.81
CA LEU A 315 -23.16 -1.18 -22.00
C LEU A 315 -23.87 -0.46 -23.16
N PRO A 316 -23.15 -0.07 -24.22
CA PRO A 316 -23.77 0.54 -25.40
C PRO A 316 -24.91 -0.33 -25.96
N GLY A 317 -25.98 0.34 -26.41
CA GLY A 317 -27.18 -0.34 -26.93
C GLY A 317 -28.10 -0.93 -25.87
N SER A 318 -27.88 -0.66 -24.57
CA SER A 318 -28.82 -1.05 -23.52
C SER A 318 -30.13 -0.25 -23.59
N THR A 319 -31.25 -0.93 -23.38
CA THR A 319 -32.58 -0.33 -23.26
C THR A 319 -33.17 -0.60 -21.88
N ALA A 320 -34.33 0.00 -21.59
CA ALA A 320 -35.07 -0.28 -20.37
C ALA A 320 -35.55 -1.74 -20.33
N GLU A 321 -35.75 -2.34 -21.49
CA GLU A 321 -36.29 -3.67 -21.73
C GLU A 321 -35.19 -4.75 -21.72
N ASP A 322 -34.05 -4.45 -22.36
CA ASP A 322 -32.86 -5.30 -22.41
C ASP A 322 -31.63 -4.54 -21.88
N PRO A 323 -31.48 -4.41 -20.54
CA PRO A 323 -30.32 -3.77 -19.96
C PRO A 323 -29.11 -4.70 -20.02
N LYS A 324 -28.18 -4.43 -20.95
CA LYS A 324 -26.90 -5.13 -21.06
C LYS A 324 -25.95 -4.67 -19.96
N SER A 325 -26.11 -5.27 -18.78
CA SER A 325 -25.42 -4.85 -17.58
C SER A 325 -24.03 -5.45 -17.41
N ILE A 326 -23.15 -4.66 -16.79
CA ILE A 326 -21.84 -5.04 -16.29
C ILE A 326 -21.85 -4.85 -14.78
N ARG A 327 -21.28 -5.82 -14.07
CA ARG A 327 -21.13 -5.77 -12.62
C ARG A 327 -19.73 -6.20 -12.22
N TYR A 328 -19.10 -5.41 -11.37
CA TYR A 328 -17.82 -5.70 -10.73
C TYR A 328 -17.96 -5.58 -9.21
N THR A 329 -17.75 -6.68 -8.50
CA THR A 329 -18.09 -6.77 -7.07
C THR A 329 -16.87 -6.65 -6.18
N ARG A 330 -17.10 -6.23 -4.93
CA ARG A 330 -16.07 -6.22 -3.89
C ARG A 330 -15.45 -7.60 -3.65
N ASN A 331 -16.27 -8.65 -3.63
CA ASN A 331 -15.77 -10.02 -3.39
C ASN A 331 -14.88 -10.50 -4.53
N GLN A 332 -15.24 -10.14 -5.77
CA GLN A 332 -14.41 -10.39 -6.94
C GLN A 332 -13.07 -9.63 -6.80
N HIS A 333 -13.10 -8.33 -6.49
CA HIS A 333 -11.88 -7.55 -6.26
C HIS A 333 -11.00 -8.13 -5.14
N ALA A 334 -11.58 -8.53 -4.01
CA ALA A 334 -10.86 -9.10 -2.87
C ALA A 334 -10.25 -10.48 -3.18
N HIS A 335 -10.92 -11.28 -4.02
CA HIS A 335 -10.42 -12.56 -4.48
C HIS A 335 -9.27 -12.37 -5.47
N GLU A 336 -9.47 -11.51 -6.48
CA GLU A 336 -8.49 -11.24 -7.52
C GLU A 336 -7.22 -10.53 -6.99
N THR A 337 -7.33 -9.75 -5.91
CA THR A 337 -6.17 -9.13 -5.24
C THR A 337 -5.47 -10.05 -4.24
N GLU A 338 -6.05 -11.22 -3.96
CA GLU A 338 -5.63 -12.13 -2.90
C GLU A 338 -5.59 -11.48 -1.50
N MET A 339 -6.40 -10.45 -1.27
CA MET A 339 -6.38 -9.67 -0.04
C MET A 339 -6.59 -10.55 1.20
N HIS A 340 -7.59 -11.44 1.16
CA HIS A 340 -7.88 -12.35 2.27
C HIS A 340 -6.76 -13.37 2.48
N ARG A 341 -6.19 -13.90 1.40
CA ARG A 341 -5.05 -14.84 1.48
C ARG A 341 -3.84 -14.20 2.16
N HIS A 342 -3.47 -12.97 1.77
CA HIS A 342 -2.38 -12.24 2.41
C HIS A 342 -2.67 -11.98 3.89
N GLN A 343 -3.92 -11.65 4.23
CA GLN A 343 -4.34 -11.45 5.61
C GLN A 343 -4.24 -12.75 6.44
N ASP A 344 -4.69 -13.88 5.89
CA ASP A 344 -4.64 -15.18 6.54
C ASP A 344 -3.18 -15.62 6.78
N ILE A 345 -2.30 -15.43 5.79
CA ILE A 345 -0.85 -15.68 5.95
C ILE A 345 -0.30 -14.87 7.12
N LEU A 346 -0.62 -13.57 7.20
CA LEU A 346 -0.13 -12.72 8.29
C LEU A 346 -0.66 -13.17 9.66
N ILE A 347 -1.92 -13.59 9.76
CA ILE A 347 -2.51 -14.09 11.02
C ILE A 347 -1.80 -15.36 11.47
N ILE A 348 -1.62 -16.32 10.56
CA ILE A 348 -0.95 -17.60 10.85
C ILE A 348 0.50 -17.35 11.28
N VAL A 349 1.24 -16.54 10.53
CA VAL A 349 2.65 -16.26 10.80
C VAL A 349 2.81 -15.50 12.13
N LYS A 350 1.93 -14.55 12.45
CA LYS A 350 1.94 -13.87 13.75
C LYS A 350 1.69 -14.82 14.92
N ALA A 351 0.70 -15.71 14.80
CA ALA A 351 0.37 -16.67 15.84
C ALA A 351 1.48 -17.71 16.05
N ALA A 352 2.11 -18.17 14.97
CA ALA A 352 3.20 -19.15 15.02
C ALA A 352 4.54 -18.56 15.51
N TYR A 353 4.78 -17.26 15.28
CA TYR A 353 6.05 -16.64 15.61
C TYR A 353 6.28 -16.60 17.12
N ARG A 354 7.24 -17.42 17.59
CA ARG A 354 7.64 -17.52 19.00
C ARG A 354 6.43 -17.60 19.95
N ASN A 355 5.50 -18.49 19.65
CA ASN A 355 4.29 -18.78 20.44
C ASN A 355 3.38 -17.55 20.65
N GLY A 356 3.22 -16.68 19.64
CA GLY A 356 2.24 -15.60 19.67
C GLY A 356 2.71 -14.30 20.31
N ILE A 357 3.99 -14.19 20.70
CA ILE A 357 4.56 -12.97 21.32
C ILE A 357 4.34 -11.68 20.51
N VAL A 358 4.21 -11.81 19.18
CA VAL A 358 3.92 -10.66 18.30
C VAL A 358 2.51 -10.12 18.53
N LEU A 359 1.53 -11.00 18.78
CA LEU A 359 0.15 -10.60 19.05
C LEU A 359 0.08 -9.86 20.39
N GLU A 360 0.74 -10.39 21.42
CA GLU A 360 0.83 -9.76 22.75
C GLU A 360 1.49 -8.37 22.66
N ALA A 361 2.61 -8.28 21.93
CA ALA A 361 3.31 -7.02 21.71
C ALA A 361 2.45 -5.97 20.96
N GLU A 362 1.69 -6.41 19.95
CA GLU A 362 0.74 -5.53 19.24
C GLU A 362 -0.43 -5.11 20.11
N GLU A 363 -0.96 -6.00 20.95
CA GLU A 363 -2.03 -5.71 21.88
C GLU A 363 -1.59 -4.70 22.94
N HIS A 364 -0.40 -4.88 23.52
CA HIS A 364 0.16 -3.93 24.48
C HIS A 364 0.32 -2.53 23.89
N LEU A 365 0.73 -2.41 22.61
CA LEU A 365 0.78 -1.13 21.90
C LEU A 365 -0.59 -0.52 21.64
N GLN A 366 -1.65 -1.32 21.45
CA GLN A 366 -3.00 -0.81 21.18
C GLN A 366 -3.64 -0.16 22.42
N GLN A 367 -3.16 -0.50 23.62
CA GLN A 367 -3.64 0.06 24.88
C GLN A 367 -3.16 1.51 25.12
N VAL A 368 -2.16 1.98 24.37
CA VAL A 368 -1.60 3.32 24.48
C VAL A 368 -1.83 4.14 23.21
N SER A 369 -2.12 5.43 23.37
CA SER A 369 -2.45 6.30 22.23
C SER A 369 -1.21 6.98 21.65
N CYS A 370 -0.96 6.78 20.36
CA CYS A 370 0.05 7.54 19.60
C CYS A 370 -0.45 8.92 19.11
N THR A 371 -1.76 9.16 19.19
CA THR A 371 -2.39 10.41 18.72
C THR A 371 -2.58 11.42 19.85
N THR A 372 -2.26 11.06 21.09
CA THR A 372 -2.43 11.94 22.25
C THR A 372 -1.55 13.19 22.12
N THR A 373 -2.11 14.31 22.56
CA THR A 373 -1.47 15.61 22.71
C THR A 373 -1.02 15.86 24.15
N ASN A 374 -1.40 14.99 25.10
CA ASN A 374 -0.93 15.02 26.47
C ASN A 374 0.52 14.49 26.54
N PRO A 375 1.50 15.29 26.99
CA PRO A 375 2.90 14.86 27.04
C PRO A 375 3.15 13.63 27.92
N THR A 376 2.41 13.44 29.00
CA THR A 376 2.59 12.29 29.92
C THR A 376 2.10 11.00 29.28
N GLU A 377 0.92 11.01 28.66
CA GLU A 377 0.41 9.86 27.91
C GLU A 377 1.28 9.55 26.68
N TYR A 378 1.81 10.58 26.01
CA TYR A 378 2.72 10.36 24.89
C TYR A 378 4.05 9.73 25.33
N LYS A 379 4.59 10.12 26.49
CA LYS A 379 5.77 9.46 27.09
C LYS A 379 5.49 8.00 27.41
N LYS A 380 4.30 7.67 27.92
CA LYS A 380 3.86 6.28 28.15
C LYS A 380 3.85 5.49 26.84
N TYR A 381 3.30 6.07 25.77
CA TYR A 381 3.34 5.50 24.43
C TYR A 381 4.78 5.22 23.95
N LEU A 382 5.71 6.17 24.11
CA LEU A 382 7.12 5.99 23.71
C LEU A 382 7.80 4.84 24.46
N ARG A 383 7.59 4.74 25.78
CA ARG A 383 8.12 3.64 26.60
C ARG A 383 7.59 2.29 26.14
N THR A 384 6.27 2.18 25.94
CA THR A 384 5.62 0.96 25.45
C THR A 384 6.12 0.59 24.05
N ARG A 385 6.24 1.56 23.12
CA ARG A 385 6.79 1.32 21.77
C ARG A 385 8.22 0.81 21.81
N THR A 386 9.03 1.34 22.72
CA THR A 386 10.43 0.93 22.92
C THR A 386 10.51 -0.49 23.47
N ALA A 387 9.69 -0.83 24.48
CA ALA A 387 9.67 -2.15 25.09
C ALA A 387 9.39 -3.28 24.07
N VAL A 388 8.48 -3.03 23.12
CA VAL A 388 8.14 -4.02 22.09
C VAL A 388 8.99 -3.93 20.82
N HIS A 389 9.91 -2.97 20.73
CA HIS A 389 10.67 -2.66 19.52
C HIS A 389 11.45 -3.87 19.01
N SER A 390 12.21 -4.54 19.88
CA SER A 390 13.06 -5.68 19.49
C SER A 390 12.27 -6.83 18.88
N VAL A 391 11.09 -7.12 19.43
CA VAL A 391 10.20 -8.19 18.96
C VAL A 391 9.55 -7.81 17.63
N LEU A 392 8.90 -6.65 17.57
CA LEU A 392 8.12 -6.24 16.40
C LEU A 392 9.01 -5.84 15.22
N SER A 393 10.11 -5.13 15.48
CA SER A 393 11.09 -4.78 14.44
C SER A 393 11.61 -6.05 13.78
N LYS A 394 12.18 -6.98 14.56
CA LYS A 394 12.71 -8.26 14.05
C LYS A 394 11.68 -9.04 13.24
N PHE A 395 10.45 -9.16 13.75
CA PHE A 395 9.37 -9.83 13.04
C PHE A 395 9.10 -9.17 11.67
N TYR A 396 8.89 -7.86 11.65
CA TYR A 396 8.47 -7.16 10.44
C TYR A 396 9.60 -6.91 9.43
N THR A 397 10.86 -6.94 9.86
CA THR A 397 12.05 -6.69 9.01
C THR A 397 12.66 -7.99 8.49
N GLU A 398 12.76 -9.04 9.31
CA GLU A 398 13.57 -10.25 9.06
C GLU A 398 12.76 -11.50 8.75
N THR A 399 11.43 -11.53 8.96
CA THR A 399 10.64 -12.73 8.65
C THR A 399 10.74 -13.05 7.15
N LEU A 400 11.17 -14.28 6.82
CA LEU A 400 11.40 -14.73 5.45
C LEU A 400 10.26 -15.62 4.93
N THR A 401 10.11 -15.69 3.61
CA THR A 401 9.26 -16.67 2.93
C THR A 401 9.95 -18.03 2.81
N ASN A 402 9.20 -19.14 2.81
CA ASN A 402 9.71 -20.51 2.62
C ASN A 402 10.17 -20.82 1.17
N ARG A 403 10.48 -19.83 0.32
CA ARG A 403 10.94 -20.08 -1.05
C ARG A 403 12.41 -20.56 -1.05
N LYS A 404 12.66 -21.64 -1.79
CA LYS A 404 13.88 -22.46 -1.74
C LYS A 404 15.18 -21.75 -2.10
N GLU A 405 15.14 -20.68 -2.89
CA GLU A 405 16.37 -20.17 -3.51
C GLU A 405 16.97 -18.94 -2.80
N PHE A 406 16.16 -18.05 -2.19
CA PHE A 406 16.70 -16.82 -1.58
C PHE A 406 15.92 -16.23 -0.40
N GLY A 407 14.92 -16.94 0.16
CA GLY A 407 14.14 -16.48 1.33
C GLY A 407 13.82 -14.98 1.33
N GLN A 408 12.78 -14.53 0.61
CA GLN A 408 12.47 -13.10 0.53
C GLN A 408 11.84 -12.58 1.83
N TYR A 409 12.06 -11.31 2.17
CA TYR A 409 11.42 -10.68 3.32
C TYR A 409 9.89 -10.63 3.15
N LEU A 410 9.18 -11.43 3.95
CA LEU A 410 7.75 -11.73 3.83
C LEU A 410 6.90 -10.47 3.73
N HIS A 411 7.05 -9.54 4.66
CA HIS A 411 6.17 -8.37 4.75
C HIS A 411 6.32 -7.40 3.59
N ARG A 412 7.56 -7.15 3.14
CA ARG A 412 7.85 -6.35 1.94
C ARG A 412 7.37 -7.07 0.68
N ARG A 413 7.54 -8.40 0.61
CA ARG A 413 7.06 -9.21 -0.50
C ARG A 413 5.54 -9.21 -0.63
N LEU A 414 4.80 -9.33 0.48
CA LEU A 414 3.34 -9.26 0.47
C LEU A 414 2.85 -7.87 0.01
N ARG A 415 3.56 -6.79 0.38
CA ARG A 415 3.26 -5.44 -0.14
C ARG A 415 3.47 -5.34 -1.64
N LEU A 416 4.61 -5.82 -2.14
CA LEU A 416 4.88 -5.86 -3.59
C LEU A 416 3.84 -6.72 -4.32
N SER A 417 3.51 -7.90 -3.79
CA SER A 417 2.47 -8.78 -4.32
C SER A 417 1.12 -8.07 -4.39
N THR A 418 0.72 -7.38 -3.33
CA THR A 418 -0.53 -6.61 -3.30
C THR A 418 -0.55 -5.50 -4.35
N TYR A 419 0.56 -4.78 -4.52
CA TYR A 419 0.69 -3.75 -5.56
C TYR A 419 0.57 -4.35 -6.98
N MET A 420 1.33 -5.41 -7.27
CA MET A 420 1.31 -6.09 -8.57
C MET A 420 -0.06 -6.69 -8.87
N ASN A 421 -0.69 -7.33 -7.88
CA ASN A 421 -2.03 -7.87 -8.00
C ASN A 421 -3.05 -6.76 -8.28
N GLN A 422 -2.94 -5.60 -7.62
CA GLN A 422 -3.82 -4.46 -7.90
C GLN A 422 -3.67 -3.97 -9.34
N LEU A 423 -2.45 -3.87 -9.88
CA LEU A 423 -2.24 -3.52 -11.29
C LEU A 423 -2.84 -4.56 -12.24
N ALA A 424 -2.66 -5.85 -11.94
CA ALA A 424 -3.23 -6.94 -12.74
C ALA A 424 -4.77 -6.97 -12.67
N VAL A 425 -5.36 -6.68 -11.50
CA VAL A 425 -6.81 -6.53 -11.32
C VAL A 425 -7.34 -5.35 -12.13
N ASP A 426 -6.68 -4.20 -12.06
CA ASP A 426 -7.06 -3.01 -12.84
C ASP A 426 -7.06 -3.30 -14.35
N GLN A 427 -6.04 -4.03 -14.83
CA GLN A 427 -5.97 -4.49 -16.22
C GLN A 427 -7.07 -5.50 -16.56
N ARG A 428 -7.34 -6.46 -15.67
CA ARG A 428 -8.41 -7.46 -15.85
C ARG A 428 -9.78 -6.81 -15.91
N LEU A 429 -10.06 -5.81 -15.06
CA LEU A 429 -11.29 -5.03 -15.10
C LEU A 429 -11.45 -4.30 -16.43
N ALA A 430 -10.42 -3.59 -16.89
CA ALA A 430 -10.43 -2.93 -18.20
C ALA A 430 -10.72 -3.91 -19.35
N ASN A 431 -10.07 -5.08 -19.34
CA ASN A 431 -10.28 -6.11 -20.36
C ASN A 431 -11.67 -6.76 -20.24
N TYR A 432 -12.18 -6.93 -19.03
CA TYR A 432 -13.52 -7.44 -18.78
C TYR A 432 -14.59 -6.50 -19.33
N ILE A 433 -14.45 -5.18 -19.12
CA ILE A 433 -15.34 -4.15 -19.69
C ILE A 433 -15.36 -4.25 -21.22
N ARG A 434 -14.19 -4.28 -21.87
CA ARG A 434 -14.08 -4.39 -23.34
C ARG A 434 -14.69 -5.68 -23.87
N LYS A 435 -14.36 -6.81 -23.24
CA LYS A 435 -14.87 -8.14 -23.62
C LYS A 435 -16.39 -8.20 -23.51
N LYS A 436 -16.96 -7.64 -22.44
CA LYS A 436 -18.41 -7.59 -22.24
C LYS A 436 -19.12 -6.70 -23.26
N ALA A 437 -18.51 -5.58 -23.65
CA ALA A 437 -19.07 -4.71 -24.68
C ALA A 437 -18.87 -5.20 -26.11
N GLY A 438 -17.93 -6.14 -26.34
CA GLY A 438 -17.54 -6.58 -27.67
C GLY A 438 -16.79 -5.51 -28.48
N ARG A 439 -16.22 -4.49 -27.83
CA ARG A 439 -15.50 -3.38 -28.48
C ARG A 439 -14.44 -2.74 -27.58
N ASN A 440 -13.45 -2.10 -28.20
CA ASN A 440 -12.28 -1.55 -27.51
C ASN A 440 -12.28 -0.02 -27.39
N ASP A 441 -13.07 0.68 -28.20
CA ASP A 441 -13.15 2.14 -28.35
C ASP A 441 -14.19 2.80 -27.41
N LEU A 442 -14.52 2.15 -26.30
CA LEU A 442 -15.54 2.58 -25.36
C LEU A 442 -15.23 3.95 -24.72
N VAL A 443 -16.29 4.73 -24.53
CA VAL A 443 -16.30 5.93 -23.69
C VAL A 443 -17.02 5.58 -22.39
N LEU A 444 -16.42 5.92 -21.25
CA LEU A 444 -17.00 5.62 -19.93
C LEU A 444 -17.57 6.89 -19.31
N ILE A 445 -18.86 6.90 -19.04
CA ILE A 445 -19.57 7.97 -18.33
C ILE A 445 -19.88 7.47 -16.93
N ILE A 446 -19.34 8.13 -15.91
CA ILE A 446 -19.34 7.63 -14.53
C ILE A 446 -20.03 8.63 -13.60
N GLY A 447 -20.95 8.12 -12.76
CA GLY A 447 -21.65 8.93 -11.75
C GLY A 447 -20.69 9.61 -10.78
N ASP A 448 -21.00 10.84 -10.39
CA ASP A 448 -20.16 11.66 -9.50
C ASP A 448 -20.51 11.52 -8.00
N TRP A 449 -21.36 10.55 -7.64
CA TRP A 449 -21.81 10.39 -6.26
C TRP A 449 -20.69 10.02 -5.29
N GLN A 450 -20.55 10.86 -4.27
CA GLN A 450 -19.61 10.65 -3.18
C GLN A 450 -20.34 10.30 -1.89
N ALA A 451 -19.97 9.18 -1.28
CA ALA A 451 -20.46 8.80 0.04
C ALA A 451 -19.36 8.91 1.10
N THR A 452 -19.73 9.35 2.31
CA THR A 452 -18.81 9.36 3.46
C THR A 452 -18.35 7.94 3.81
N MET A 453 -17.10 7.78 4.28
CA MET A 453 -16.60 6.48 4.73
C MET A 453 -17.51 5.89 5.80
N VAL A 454 -18.03 4.69 5.57
CA VAL A 454 -18.80 3.93 6.55
C VAL A 454 -17.96 2.78 7.08
N ARG A 455 -17.99 2.58 8.38
CA ARG A 455 -17.24 1.52 9.06
C ARG A 455 -17.55 0.16 8.40
N PHE A 456 -16.50 -0.61 8.12
CA PHE A 456 -16.55 -1.93 7.47
C PHE A 456 -16.92 -1.94 5.97
N GLN A 457 -17.07 -0.78 5.36
CA GLN A 457 -17.26 -0.64 3.91
C GLN A 457 -15.97 -0.09 3.29
N GLU A 458 -15.62 -0.60 2.11
CA GLU A 458 -14.53 -0.03 1.35
C GLU A 458 -14.91 1.39 0.90
N PRO A 459 -13.94 2.32 0.87
CA PRO A 459 -14.16 3.61 0.24
C PRO A 459 -14.59 3.41 -1.22
N ILE A 460 -15.60 4.16 -1.66
CA ILE A 460 -15.97 4.19 -3.08
C ILE A 460 -14.75 4.72 -3.84
N ARG A 461 -14.30 3.94 -4.83
CA ARG A 461 -13.19 4.31 -5.69
C ARG A 461 -13.68 5.37 -6.67
N ASP A 462 -13.58 6.63 -6.27
CA ASP A 462 -13.97 7.78 -7.10
C ASP A 462 -12.83 8.12 -8.07
N ILE A 463 -12.15 9.26 -7.85
CA ILE A 463 -11.07 9.78 -8.71
C ILE A 463 -9.97 8.75 -9.00
N GLY A 464 -9.68 7.86 -8.04
CA GLY A 464 -8.69 6.78 -8.23
C GLY A 464 -9.07 5.81 -9.34
N MET A 465 -10.36 5.46 -9.46
CA MET A 465 -10.89 4.61 -10.52
C MET A 465 -10.86 5.33 -11.87
N LEU A 466 -11.33 6.58 -11.89
CA LEU A 466 -11.34 7.40 -13.11
C LEU A 466 -9.92 7.53 -13.70
N ARG A 467 -8.93 7.78 -12.84
CA ARG A 467 -7.51 7.82 -13.24
C ARG A 467 -6.98 6.46 -13.71
N MET A 468 -7.43 5.38 -13.09
CA MET A 468 -7.06 4.02 -13.49
C MET A 468 -7.61 3.70 -14.89
N LEU A 469 -8.91 3.91 -15.12
CA LEU A 469 -9.56 3.67 -16.41
C LEU A 469 -8.96 4.55 -17.51
N ARG A 470 -8.66 5.82 -17.22
CA ARG A 470 -7.94 6.69 -18.17
C ARG A 470 -6.53 6.18 -18.49
N ARG A 471 -5.77 5.69 -17.50
CA ARG A 471 -4.46 5.06 -17.73
C ARG A 471 -4.56 3.78 -18.57
N GLN A 472 -5.67 3.08 -18.47
CA GLN A 472 -5.99 1.91 -19.29
C GLN A 472 -6.42 2.28 -20.72
N GLY A 473 -6.47 3.57 -21.07
CA GLY A 473 -6.77 4.06 -22.42
C GLY A 473 -8.22 4.40 -22.68
N PHE A 474 -9.10 4.39 -21.67
CA PHE A 474 -10.49 4.82 -21.84
C PHE A 474 -10.60 6.35 -21.86
N GLU A 475 -11.51 6.85 -22.69
CA GLU A 475 -12.04 8.21 -22.58
C GLU A 475 -13.09 8.22 -21.46
N VAL A 476 -12.94 9.11 -20.47
CA VAL A 476 -13.74 9.08 -19.23
C VAL A 476 -14.33 10.45 -18.91
N TYR A 477 -15.65 10.48 -18.69
CA TYR A 477 -16.45 11.66 -18.32
C TYR A 477 -17.25 11.43 -17.03
N LYS A 478 -17.60 12.52 -16.35
CA LYS A 478 -18.48 12.51 -15.18
C LYS A 478 -19.91 12.86 -15.53
N ILE A 479 -20.87 12.35 -14.77
CA ILE A 479 -22.28 12.76 -14.86
C ILE A 479 -22.85 13.03 -13.47
N ASP A 480 -23.74 14.04 -13.38
CA ASP A 480 -24.45 14.36 -12.14
C ASP A 480 -25.49 13.28 -11.82
N GLU A 481 -25.34 12.60 -10.69
CA GLU A 481 -26.25 11.52 -10.25
C GLU A 481 -27.53 12.04 -9.56
N PHE A 482 -27.82 13.34 -9.62
CA PHE A 482 -28.98 13.88 -8.92
C PHE A 482 -30.31 13.19 -9.32
N ARG A 483 -30.90 12.47 -8.35
CA ARG A 483 -32.18 11.72 -8.47
C ARG A 483 -32.21 10.62 -9.54
N THR A 484 -31.08 10.21 -10.11
CA THR A 484 -31.06 9.17 -11.17
C THR A 484 -31.55 7.81 -10.69
N SER A 485 -31.44 7.48 -9.39
CA SER A 485 -32.03 6.26 -8.81
C SER A 485 -33.47 6.44 -8.30
N THR A 486 -34.10 7.61 -8.49
CA THR A 486 -35.45 7.92 -7.98
C THR A 486 -36.54 7.75 -9.03
N PHE A 487 -36.20 7.86 -10.31
CA PHE A 487 -37.17 7.82 -11.40
C PHE A 487 -37.04 6.56 -12.25
N CYS A 488 -38.17 6.07 -12.76
CA CYS A 488 -38.23 4.92 -13.63
C CYS A 488 -37.63 5.30 -15.00
N PRO A 489 -36.66 4.52 -15.52
CA PRO A 489 -36.12 4.78 -16.86
C PRO A 489 -37.12 4.56 -17.99
N GLY A 490 -38.15 3.72 -17.78
CA GLY A 490 -39.18 3.45 -18.78
C GLY A 490 -40.18 4.60 -18.91
N CYS A 491 -40.98 4.83 -17.87
CA CYS A 491 -42.09 5.81 -17.89
C CYS A 491 -41.75 7.18 -17.27
N GLY A 492 -40.59 7.34 -16.62
CA GLY A 492 -40.27 8.57 -15.88
C GLY A 492 -41.00 8.74 -14.54
N GLY A 493 -41.85 7.80 -14.13
CA GLY A 493 -42.55 7.78 -12.83
C GLY A 493 -41.63 7.57 -11.63
N ILE A 494 -42.13 7.77 -10.40
CA ILE A 494 -41.32 7.64 -9.17
C ILE A 494 -41.14 6.18 -8.77
N LEU A 495 -39.89 5.81 -8.51
CA LEU A 495 -39.51 4.52 -7.96
C LEU A 495 -39.63 4.49 -6.44
N ARG A 496 -40.23 3.43 -5.91
CA ARG A 496 -40.47 3.24 -4.48
C ARG A 496 -39.80 1.97 -3.98
N LYS A 497 -39.54 1.90 -2.67
CA LYS A 497 -38.99 0.69 -2.04
C LYS A 497 -40.14 -0.19 -1.56
N CYS A 498 -40.23 -1.37 -2.13
CA CYS A 498 -41.36 -2.29 -1.92
C CYS A 498 -41.04 -3.44 -0.94
N LEU A 499 -39.79 -3.92 -0.91
CA LEU A 499 -39.44 -5.16 -0.22
C LEU A 499 -38.79 -4.93 1.16
N ARG A 500 -39.23 -5.69 2.17
CA ARG A 500 -38.50 -5.86 3.44
C ARG A 500 -37.90 -7.25 3.52
N VAL A 501 -36.60 -7.30 3.84
CA VAL A 501 -35.83 -8.53 3.98
C VAL A 501 -35.35 -8.70 5.41
N GLN A 502 -35.07 -9.94 5.80
CA GLN A 502 -34.39 -10.20 7.07
C GLN A 502 -33.06 -9.46 7.07
N ASN A 503 -32.72 -8.83 8.20
CA ASN A 503 -31.51 -8.04 8.31
C ASN A 503 -30.28 -8.91 8.00
N PRO A 504 -29.49 -8.58 6.96
CA PRO A 504 -28.34 -9.38 6.57
C PRO A 504 -27.25 -9.40 7.66
N ARG A 505 -27.24 -8.39 8.55
CA ARG A 505 -26.30 -8.31 9.67
C ARG A 505 -26.81 -9.14 10.85
N LYS A 506 -26.32 -10.37 10.99
CA LYS A 506 -26.69 -11.31 12.07
C LYS A 506 -26.72 -10.65 13.46
N LYS A 507 -25.68 -9.90 13.82
CA LYS A 507 -25.56 -9.21 15.12
C LYS A 507 -26.64 -8.13 15.37
N SER A 508 -27.21 -7.56 14.31
CA SER A 508 -28.22 -6.51 14.38
C SER A 508 -29.66 -7.05 14.33
N ARG A 509 -29.85 -8.35 14.05
CA ARG A 509 -31.19 -8.97 13.95
C ARG A 509 -32.00 -8.84 15.23
N LYS A 510 -31.36 -8.95 16.40
CA LYS A 510 -32.02 -8.79 17.72
C LYS A 510 -32.70 -7.42 17.88
N LYS A 511 -32.06 -6.34 17.41
CA LYS A 511 -32.57 -4.96 17.52
C LYS A 511 -33.41 -4.53 16.31
N ARG A 512 -33.09 -5.06 15.13
CA ARG A 512 -33.74 -4.74 13.84
C ARG A 512 -33.82 -6.02 13.00
N PRO A 513 -34.87 -6.83 13.16
CA PRO A 513 -34.97 -8.14 12.50
C PRO A 513 -35.18 -8.01 10.99
N PHE A 514 -35.88 -6.96 10.54
CA PHE A 514 -36.16 -6.70 9.13
C PHE A 514 -35.70 -5.30 8.72
N VAL A 515 -35.12 -5.20 7.52
CA VAL A 515 -34.69 -3.96 6.91
C VAL A 515 -35.30 -3.83 5.52
N VAL A 516 -35.51 -2.60 5.06
CA VAL A 516 -35.97 -2.35 3.70
C VAL A 516 -34.86 -2.71 2.73
N CYS A 517 -35.17 -3.45 1.67
CA CYS A 517 -34.26 -3.70 0.56
C CYS A 517 -34.08 -2.39 -0.21
N HIS A 518 -32.84 -1.89 -0.27
CA HIS A 518 -32.54 -0.63 -0.95
C HIS A 518 -32.22 -0.82 -2.44
N GLY A 519 -31.85 -2.03 -2.86
CA GLY A 519 -31.44 -2.33 -4.22
C GLY A 519 -32.60 -2.71 -5.16
N LEU A 520 -33.76 -3.04 -4.61
CA LEU A 520 -34.97 -3.36 -5.37
C LEU A 520 -35.96 -2.21 -5.25
N LEU A 521 -36.37 -1.69 -6.40
CA LEU A 521 -37.32 -0.61 -6.53
C LEU A 521 -38.51 -1.04 -7.37
N GLU A 522 -39.65 -0.40 -7.18
CA GLU A 522 -40.89 -0.67 -7.86
C GLU A 522 -41.42 0.61 -8.51
N CYS A 523 -41.96 0.47 -9.72
CA CYS A 523 -42.71 1.49 -10.43
C CYS A 523 -44.17 1.04 -10.55
N THR A 524 -45.08 1.88 -10.04
CA THR A 524 -46.53 1.62 -10.02
C THR A 524 -47.29 2.53 -11.00
N SER A 525 -46.61 3.10 -12.00
CA SER A 525 -47.30 3.87 -13.04
C SER A 525 -48.13 2.93 -13.92
N ASP A 526 -49.30 3.38 -14.35
CA ASP A 526 -50.19 2.58 -15.21
C ASP A 526 -49.49 2.10 -16.48
N GLU A 527 -48.67 2.93 -17.11
CA GLU A 527 -47.84 2.58 -18.28
C GLU A 527 -46.94 1.36 -18.03
N CYS A 528 -46.23 1.34 -16.90
CA CYS A 528 -45.36 0.23 -16.54
C CYS A 528 -46.13 -1.03 -16.15
N ILE A 529 -47.28 -0.89 -15.49
CA ILE A 529 -48.14 -2.02 -15.14
C ILE A 529 -48.67 -2.67 -16.41
N GLN A 530 -49.15 -1.85 -17.35
CA GLN A 530 -49.67 -2.29 -18.64
C GLN A 530 -48.58 -2.98 -19.47
N TYR A 531 -47.40 -2.38 -19.56
CA TYR A 531 -46.23 -2.99 -20.23
C TYR A 531 -45.91 -4.40 -19.68
N VAL A 532 -45.94 -4.59 -18.35
CA VAL A 532 -45.65 -5.90 -17.75
C VAL A 532 -46.76 -6.90 -18.05
N LYS A 533 -48.03 -6.49 -18.03
CA LYS A 533 -49.17 -7.35 -18.40
C LYS A 533 -49.05 -7.85 -19.85
N GLU A 534 -48.72 -6.96 -20.78
CA GLU A 534 -48.52 -7.28 -22.19
C GLU A 534 -47.37 -8.29 -22.37
N LYS A 535 -46.22 -8.06 -21.73
CA LYS A 535 -45.07 -8.99 -21.80
C LYS A 535 -45.32 -10.36 -21.18
N LEU A 536 -46.17 -10.45 -20.16
CA LEU A 536 -46.59 -11.73 -19.58
C LEU A 536 -47.54 -12.47 -20.52
N SER A 537 -48.45 -11.75 -21.19
CA SER A 537 -49.32 -12.35 -22.20
C SER A 537 -48.54 -12.88 -23.41
N GLU A 538 -47.52 -12.17 -23.90
CA GLU A 538 -46.65 -12.62 -24.99
C GLU A 538 -45.84 -13.89 -24.64
N LYS A 539 -45.43 -14.06 -23.38
CA LYS A 539 -44.68 -15.25 -22.93
C LYS A 539 -45.57 -16.49 -22.78
N ASN A 540 -46.80 -16.31 -22.29
CA ASN A 540 -47.74 -17.42 -22.10
C ASN A 540 -48.25 -18.02 -23.43
N VAL A 541 -48.11 -17.30 -24.56
CA VAL A 541 -48.46 -17.81 -25.89
C VAL A 541 -47.35 -18.71 -26.48
N ASN A 542 -46.10 -18.60 -26.01
CA ASN A 542 -44.96 -19.36 -26.54
C ASN A 542 -44.59 -20.62 -25.72
N GLU A 543 -45.23 -20.84 -24.57
CA GLU A 543 -45.10 -22.07 -23.76
C GLU A 543 -46.47 -22.77 -23.68
N SER A 544 -46.91 -23.36 -24.79
CA SER A 544 -48.04 -24.29 -24.77
C SER A 544 -47.62 -25.60 -24.11
N GLY A 545 -47.73 -25.66 -22.77
CA GLY A 545 -47.49 -26.88 -22.01
C GLY A 545 -47.47 -26.68 -20.49
N ALA A 546 -48.65 -26.82 -19.88
CA ALA A 546 -48.92 -27.06 -18.45
C ALA A 546 -48.87 -25.87 -17.47
N GLY A 547 -50.08 -25.49 -17.00
CA GLY A 547 -50.32 -25.10 -15.60
C GLY A 547 -49.85 -23.70 -15.17
N GLY A 548 -50.38 -22.64 -15.78
CA GLY A 548 -50.28 -21.29 -15.22
C GLY A 548 -51.30 -21.07 -14.10
N ASP A 549 -50.82 -20.85 -12.88
CA ASP A 549 -51.63 -20.52 -11.70
C ASP A 549 -52.42 -19.20 -11.95
N PRO A 550 -53.76 -19.21 -12.04
CA PRO A 550 -54.56 -18.03 -12.38
C PRO A 550 -54.68 -17.12 -11.16
N GLY A 551 -53.64 -16.33 -10.87
CA GLY A 551 -53.68 -15.47 -9.69
C GLY A 551 -52.53 -14.48 -9.48
N VAL A 552 -51.57 -14.34 -10.40
CA VAL A 552 -50.48 -13.37 -10.21
C VAL A 552 -50.95 -11.97 -10.62
N THR A 553 -51.44 -11.19 -9.65
CA THR A 553 -51.68 -9.76 -9.83
C THR A 553 -50.36 -9.03 -10.04
N VAL A 554 -50.18 -8.41 -11.21
CA VAL A 554 -49.02 -7.55 -11.50
C VAL A 554 -49.19 -6.22 -10.76
N GLU A 555 -48.48 -6.06 -9.65
CA GLU A 555 -48.54 -4.85 -8.81
C GLU A 555 -47.65 -3.69 -9.31
N GLY A 556 -46.66 -3.97 -10.18
CA GLY A 556 -45.75 -2.95 -10.72
C GLY A 556 -44.55 -3.52 -11.49
N ARG A 557 -43.79 -2.62 -12.15
CA ARG A 557 -42.50 -2.96 -12.80
C ARG A 557 -41.36 -2.80 -11.81
N TYR A 558 -40.55 -3.84 -11.64
CA TYR A 558 -39.43 -3.85 -10.71
C TYR A 558 -38.10 -3.45 -11.38
N TRP A 559 -37.28 -2.73 -10.63
CA TRP A 559 -35.99 -2.22 -11.06
C TRP A 559 -34.89 -2.53 -10.05
N ASN A 560 -33.76 -3.01 -10.54
CA ASN A 560 -32.51 -2.88 -9.79
C ASN A 560 -32.12 -1.40 -9.72
N ARG A 561 -31.85 -0.90 -8.53
CA ARG A 561 -31.56 0.53 -8.26
C ARG A 561 -30.41 1.08 -9.12
N ASP A 562 -29.31 0.34 -9.19
CA ASP A 562 -28.09 0.78 -9.87
C ASP A 562 -28.26 0.67 -11.39
N THR A 563 -29.07 -0.30 -11.87
CA THR A 563 -29.48 -0.38 -13.28
C THR A 563 -30.36 0.80 -13.67
N ALA A 564 -31.31 1.19 -12.81
CA ALA A 564 -32.16 2.36 -13.05
C ALA A 564 -31.34 3.65 -13.09
N ALA A 565 -30.37 3.81 -12.19
CA ALA A 565 -29.45 4.94 -12.20
C ALA A 565 -28.66 5.02 -13.51
N ALA A 566 -28.04 3.91 -13.92
CA ALA A 566 -27.23 3.84 -15.14
C ALA A 566 -28.05 4.09 -16.42
N LEU A 567 -29.29 3.58 -16.52
CA LEU A 567 -30.20 3.89 -17.61
C LEU A 567 -30.62 5.37 -17.62
N ASN A 568 -30.81 5.98 -16.46
CA ASN A 568 -31.09 7.41 -16.38
C ASN A 568 -29.88 8.27 -16.75
N PHE A 569 -28.63 7.80 -16.56
CA PHE A 569 -27.45 8.47 -17.12
C PHE A 569 -27.49 8.54 -18.65
N LYS A 570 -27.91 7.45 -19.29
CA LYS A 570 -28.14 7.42 -20.74
C LYS A 570 -29.21 8.44 -21.14
N ILE A 571 -30.35 8.48 -20.45
CA ILE A 571 -31.42 9.44 -20.73
C ILE A 571 -30.96 10.89 -20.60
N ILE A 572 -30.17 11.22 -19.56
CA ILE A 572 -29.60 12.57 -19.40
C ILE A 572 -28.69 12.91 -20.59
N THR A 573 -27.83 11.98 -20.99
CA THR A 573 -26.88 12.16 -22.09
C THR A 573 -27.61 12.30 -23.43
N ASP A 574 -28.65 11.50 -23.65
CA ASP A 574 -29.54 11.58 -24.82
C ASP A 574 -30.23 12.94 -24.90
N SER A 575 -30.75 13.45 -23.78
CA SER A 575 -31.39 14.77 -23.70
C SER A 575 -30.42 15.92 -23.91
N LEU A 576 -29.19 15.82 -23.41
CA LEU A 576 -28.14 16.81 -23.67
C LEU A 576 -27.78 16.87 -25.16
N ARG A 577 -27.83 15.74 -25.87
CA ARG A 577 -27.60 15.68 -27.32
C ARG A 577 -28.76 16.29 -28.10
N THR A 578 -29.99 15.87 -27.83
CA THR A 578 -31.17 16.24 -28.62
C THR A 578 -31.70 17.61 -28.27
N VAL A 579 -31.90 17.87 -26.98
CA VAL A 579 -32.52 19.11 -26.46
C VAL A 579 -31.48 20.13 -26.00
N GLY A 580 -30.26 19.70 -25.66
CA GLY A 580 -29.21 20.60 -25.14
C GLY A 580 -29.34 20.91 -23.66
N ARG A 581 -30.23 20.23 -22.92
CA ARG A 581 -30.44 20.42 -21.48
C ARG A 581 -30.68 19.10 -20.76
N VAL A 582 -30.39 19.08 -19.46
CA VAL A 582 -30.72 17.97 -18.56
C VAL A 582 -32.24 17.90 -18.40
N PRO A 583 -32.88 16.71 -18.40
CA PRO A 583 -34.31 16.59 -18.15
C PRO A 583 -34.70 17.18 -16.78
N GLU A 584 -35.84 17.85 -16.72
CA GLU A 584 -36.30 18.61 -15.55
C GLU A 584 -36.30 17.78 -14.25
N ARG A 585 -36.68 16.50 -14.33
CA ARG A 585 -36.68 15.56 -13.19
C ARG A 585 -35.30 15.31 -12.56
N PHE A 586 -34.22 15.54 -13.31
CA PHE A 586 -32.83 15.41 -12.86
C PHE A 586 -32.16 16.77 -12.62
N ASP A 587 -32.87 17.89 -12.81
CA ASP A 587 -32.36 19.22 -12.50
C ASP A 587 -32.40 19.48 -10.98
N ARG A 588 -31.27 19.93 -10.42
CA ARG A 588 -31.13 20.30 -9.01
C ARG A 588 -32.00 21.49 -8.61
N ASN A 589 -32.32 22.38 -9.55
CA ASN A 589 -33.10 23.58 -9.31
C ASN A 589 -34.60 23.26 -9.18
N VAL A 590 -35.04 22.09 -9.65
CA VAL A 590 -36.44 21.70 -9.66
C VAL A 590 -36.79 20.87 -8.43
N LYS A 591 -37.76 21.36 -7.64
CA LYS A 591 -38.26 20.66 -6.46
C LYS A 591 -39.32 19.64 -6.87
N LEU A 592 -39.29 18.46 -6.23
CA LEU A 592 -40.38 17.48 -6.36
C LEU A 592 -41.69 18.10 -5.86
N THR A 593 -42.80 17.79 -6.53
CA THR A 593 -44.13 18.20 -6.07
C THR A 593 -44.45 17.57 -4.70
N PRO A 594 -45.36 18.14 -3.90
CA PRO A 594 -45.74 17.57 -2.61
C PRO A 594 -46.21 16.11 -2.71
N GLU A 595 -46.91 15.78 -3.79
CA GLU A 595 -47.36 14.43 -4.09
C GLU A 595 -46.18 13.50 -4.37
N GLN A 596 -45.27 13.90 -5.27
CA GLN A 596 -44.04 13.16 -5.55
C GLN A 596 -43.19 12.92 -4.28
N GLN A 597 -43.12 13.92 -3.40
CA GLN A 597 -42.46 13.79 -2.10
C GLN A 597 -43.19 12.82 -1.16
N ARG A 598 -44.52 12.78 -1.18
CA ARG A 598 -45.32 11.80 -0.43
C ARG A 598 -45.10 10.40 -0.97
N GLN A 599 -45.14 10.21 -2.28
CA GLN A 599 -44.88 8.93 -2.96
C GLN A 599 -43.47 8.39 -2.65
N GLN A 600 -42.45 9.25 -2.65
CA GLN A 600 -41.09 8.89 -2.24
C GLN A 600 -40.98 8.48 -0.75
N ARG A 601 -41.85 9.03 0.10
CA ARG A 601 -41.90 8.76 1.55
C ARG A 601 -42.82 7.61 1.93
N GLN A 602 -43.77 7.25 1.07
CA GLN A 602 -44.70 6.15 1.29
C GLN A 602 -43.90 4.85 1.40
N ARG A 603 -43.71 4.42 2.64
CA ARG A 603 -43.18 3.12 3.02
C ARG A 603 -44.38 2.21 3.22
N GLN A 604 -45.05 1.79 2.15
CA GLN A 604 -45.94 0.64 2.25
C GLN A 604 -45.13 -0.57 1.76
N PRO A 605 -44.41 -1.28 2.65
CA PRO A 605 -43.87 -2.56 2.29
C PRO A 605 -45.04 -3.54 2.12
N LEU A 606 -45.04 -4.29 1.03
CA LEU A 606 -45.80 -5.53 0.98
C LEU A 606 -45.40 -6.38 2.19
N LYS A 607 -46.37 -6.69 3.05
CA LYS A 607 -46.24 -7.83 3.95
C LYS A 607 -46.26 -9.04 3.01
N LEU A 608 -45.09 -9.55 2.62
CA LEU A 608 -45.05 -10.90 2.07
C LEU A 608 -45.65 -11.82 3.14
N GLN A 609 -46.88 -12.28 2.91
CA GLN A 609 -47.32 -13.49 3.55
C GLN A 609 -46.38 -14.58 3.06
N VAL A 610 -45.63 -15.14 4.00
CA VAL A 610 -44.69 -16.22 3.74
C VAL A 610 -45.48 -17.37 3.09
N PRO A 611 -45.04 -17.93 1.95
CA PRO A 611 -45.76 -19.02 1.29
C PRO A 611 -46.02 -20.17 2.28
N PRO A 612 -47.17 -20.88 2.20
CA PRO A 612 -47.52 -21.96 3.14
C PRO A 612 -46.46 -23.06 3.23
N LYS A 613 -45.64 -23.25 2.19
CA LYS A 613 -44.48 -24.18 2.18
C LYS A 613 -43.38 -23.85 3.21
N LEU A 614 -43.47 -22.73 3.92
CA LEU A 614 -42.57 -22.33 5.00
C LEU A 614 -43.26 -22.26 6.37
N GLN A 615 -44.49 -22.74 6.50
CA GLN A 615 -45.11 -23.04 7.80
C GLN A 615 -44.69 -24.43 8.27
N GLN A 616 -43.39 -24.68 8.36
CA GLN A 616 -42.94 -25.83 9.15
C GLN A 616 -43.21 -25.52 10.62
N THR A 617 -43.86 -26.44 11.33
CA THR A 617 -44.19 -26.26 12.74
C THR A 617 -42.90 -26.05 13.55
N ARG A 618 -43.02 -25.42 14.73
CA ARG A 618 -41.86 -25.16 15.61
C ARG A 618 -41.09 -26.45 15.94
N GLU A 619 -41.80 -27.57 15.96
CA GLU A 619 -41.28 -28.93 16.15
C GLU A 619 -40.50 -29.42 14.94
N GLU A 620 -41.00 -29.26 13.72
CA GLU A 620 -40.25 -29.59 12.49
C GLU A 620 -38.98 -28.74 12.33
N TRP A 621 -39.01 -27.48 12.77
CA TRP A 621 -37.84 -26.61 12.80
C TRP A 621 -36.82 -27.05 13.84
N GLN A 622 -37.27 -27.53 15.01
CA GLN A 622 -36.40 -28.12 16.03
C GLN A 622 -35.79 -29.43 15.52
N GLN A 623 -36.58 -30.30 14.90
CA GLN A 623 -36.13 -31.56 14.30
C GLN A 623 -35.11 -31.31 13.18
N THR A 624 -35.42 -30.40 12.25
CA THR A 624 -34.53 -30.03 11.13
C THR A 624 -33.24 -29.38 11.65
N ARG A 625 -33.31 -28.59 12.72
CA ARG A 625 -32.14 -27.96 13.34
C ARG A 625 -31.29 -28.96 14.12
N GLN A 626 -31.89 -29.92 14.79
CA GLN A 626 -31.19 -31.05 15.43
C GLN A 626 -30.52 -31.93 14.35
N ASN A 627 -31.23 -32.30 13.29
CA ASN A 627 -30.69 -33.05 12.16
C ASN A 627 -29.53 -32.31 11.47
N TYR A 628 -29.65 -30.99 11.29
CA TYR A 628 -28.57 -30.17 10.76
C TYR A 628 -27.38 -30.09 11.72
N GLN A 629 -27.62 -29.97 13.03
CA GLN A 629 -26.54 -29.98 14.03
C GLN A 629 -25.81 -31.33 14.08
N GLN A 630 -26.55 -32.44 14.03
CA GLN A 630 -25.98 -33.79 13.95
C GLN A 630 -25.19 -34.01 12.66
N ARG A 631 -25.71 -33.58 11.50
CA ARG A 631 -24.97 -33.63 10.22
C ARG A 631 -23.69 -32.79 10.27
N LYS A 632 -23.76 -31.61 10.90
CA LYS A 632 -22.60 -30.73 11.06
C LYS A 632 -21.56 -31.33 12.02
N GLN A 633 -21.99 -31.96 13.11
CA GLN A 633 -21.10 -32.68 14.04
C GLN A 633 -20.45 -33.88 13.35
N LYS A 634 -21.22 -34.69 12.59
CA LYS A 634 -20.67 -35.79 11.77
C LYS A 634 -19.65 -35.29 10.75
N GLN A 635 -19.95 -34.21 10.01
CA GLN A 635 -18.98 -33.60 9.09
C GLN A 635 -17.75 -33.03 9.80
N GLN A 636 -17.89 -32.50 11.02
CA GLN A 636 -16.75 -32.03 11.81
C GLN A 636 -15.89 -33.19 12.28
N HIS A 637 -16.50 -34.29 12.75
CA HIS A 637 -15.81 -35.51 13.14
C HIS A 637 -15.05 -36.12 11.94
N GLN A 638 -15.72 -36.25 10.80
CA GLN A 638 -15.12 -36.79 9.58
C GLN A 638 -13.97 -35.92 9.06
N ARG A 639 -14.08 -34.58 9.20
CA ARG A 639 -12.97 -33.65 8.90
C ARG A 639 -11.83 -33.75 9.92
N GLN A 640 -12.12 -34.04 11.19
CA GLN A 640 -11.10 -34.26 12.21
C GLN A 640 -10.36 -35.57 11.97
N GLU A 641 -11.06 -36.64 11.61
CA GLU A 641 -10.47 -37.92 11.21
C GLU A 641 -9.60 -37.78 9.95
N GLN A 642 -10.09 -37.10 8.90
CA GLN A 642 -9.29 -36.83 7.71
C GLN A 642 -8.03 -36.00 8.02
N ARG A 643 -8.13 -35.04 8.94
CA ARG A 643 -6.96 -34.27 9.41
C ARG A 643 -6.00 -35.11 10.24
N ALA A 644 -6.50 -36.01 11.08
CA ALA A 644 -5.68 -36.93 11.86
C ALA A 644 -4.93 -37.90 10.94
N GLN A 645 -5.61 -38.49 9.96
CA GLN A 645 -5.00 -39.35 8.94
C GLN A 645 -3.96 -38.61 8.10
N HIS A 646 -4.25 -37.36 7.69
CA HIS A 646 -3.26 -36.54 6.97
C HIS A 646 -2.05 -36.22 7.84
N LYS A 647 -2.26 -35.91 9.13
CA LYS A 647 -1.17 -35.63 10.08
C LYS A 647 -0.30 -36.86 10.32
N GLU A 648 -0.91 -38.04 10.48
CA GLU A 648 -0.20 -39.31 10.61
C GLU A 648 0.62 -39.63 9.34
N HIS A 649 0.06 -39.36 8.16
CA HIS A 649 0.77 -39.52 6.90
C HIS A 649 1.93 -38.52 6.74
N GLU A 650 1.77 -37.27 7.17
CA GLU A 650 2.87 -36.28 7.21
C GLU A 650 3.96 -36.65 8.22
N GLU A 651 3.60 -37.16 9.40
CA GLU A 651 4.55 -37.64 10.41
C GLU A 651 5.34 -38.85 9.88
N LYS A 652 4.68 -39.82 9.21
CA LYS A 652 5.37 -40.93 8.53
C LYS A 652 6.31 -40.44 7.42
N ARG A 653 5.92 -39.42 6.65
CA ARG A 653 6.79 -38.80 5.62
C ARG A 653 7.99 -38.09 6.24
N LEU A 654 7.80 -37.37 7.34
CA LEU A 654 8.87 -36.67 8.07
C LEU A 654 9.87 -37.67 8.65
N LEU A 655 9.39 -38.76 9.27
CA LEU A 655 10.24 -39.83 9.79
C LEU A 655 11.08 -40.47 8.67
N LYS A 656 10.46 -40.77 7.52
CA LYS A 656 11.17 -41.32 6.35
C LYS A 656 12.22 -40.35 5.79
N ASN A 657 11.95 -39.04 5.85
CA ASN A 657 12.92 -38.01 5.44
C ASN A 657 14.07 -37.87 6.46
N GLN A 658 13.80 -37.97 7.77
CA GLN A 658 14.82 -37.99 8.81
C GLN A 658 15.77 -39.18 8.64
N GLN A 659 15.23 -40.39 8.43
CA GLN A 659 16.04 -41.59 8.16
C GLN A 659 16.91 -41.44 6.90
N ARG A 660 16.39 -40.80 5.83
CA ARG A 660 17.19 -40.49 4.63
C ARG A 660 18.33 -39.51 4.91
N LEU A 661 18.07 -38.48 5.72
CA LEU A 661 19.08 -37.49 6.13
C LEU A 661 20.17 -38.12 7.00
N GLU A 662 19.82 -39.03 7.90
CA GLU A 662 20.80 -39.77 8.71
C GLU A 662 21.70 -40.65 7.84
N LYS A 663 21.13 -41.43 6.90
CA LYS A 663 21.92 -42.22 5.94
C LYS A 663 22.87 -41.35 5.11
N LEU A 664 22.42 -40.16 4.69
CA LEU A 664 23.27 -39.19 3.98
C LEU A 664 24.41 -38.66 4.86
N ARG A 665 24.14 -38.36 6.14
CA ARG A 665 25.16 -37.90 7.10
C ARG A 665 26.18 -38.99 7.40
N GLU A 666 25.74 -40.24 7.48
CA GLU A 666 26.61 -41.40 7.69
C GLU A 666 27.50 -41.66 6.48
N ALA A 667 26.95 -41.63 5.26
CA ALA A 667 27.74 -41.70 4.03
C ALA A 667 28.78 -40.57 3.93
N GLN A 668 28.43 -39.35 4.36
CA GLN A 668 29.37 -38.22 4.44
C GLN A 668 30.42 -38.38 5.56
N ARG A 669 30.15 -39.16 6.61
CA ARG A 669 31.16 -39.49 7.64
C ARG A 669 32.15 -40.51 7.09
N ILE A 670 31.66 -41.58 6.46
CA ILE A 670 32.49 -42.62 5.84
C ILE A 670 33.44 -41.98 4.81
N LYS A 671 32.91 -41.16 3.90
CA LYS A 671 33.73 -40.45 2.91
C LYS A 671 34.83 -39.57 3.55
N ARG A 672 34.54 -38.91 4.68
CA ARG A 672 35.53 -38.10 5.39
C ARG A 672 36.61 -38.94 6.07
N MET A 673 36.26 -40.13 6.57
CA MET A 673 37.26 -41.06 7.10
C MET A 673 38.16 -41.60 5.99
N ASP A 674 37.60 -41.97 4.83
CA ASP A 674 38.39 -42.42 3.67
C ASP A 674 39.34 -41.30 3.17
N GLU A 675 38.85 -40.06 3.10
CA GLU A 675 39.68 -38.89 2.75
C GLU A 675 40.78 -38.62 3.78
N GLN A 676 40.52 -38.86 5.07
CA GLN A 676 41.52 -38.72 6.13
C GLN A 676 42.58 -39.82 6.05
N GLU A 677 42.17 -41.06 5.82
CA GLU A 677 43.08 -42.20 5.69
C GLU A 677 43.98 -42.05 4.45
N GLN A 678 43.43 -41.54 3.33
CA GLN A 678 44.23 -41.18 2.15
C GLN A 678 45.28 -40.11 2.46
N ARG A 679 44.92 -39.07 3.24
CA ARG A 679 45.86 -38.02 3.65
C ARG A 679 46.96 -38.55 4.56
N GLU A 680 46.64 -39.46 5.47
CA GLU A 680 47.63 -40.10 6.35
C GLU A 680 48.61 -40.95 5.54
N ARG A 681 48.13 -41.75 4.57
CA ARG A 681 49.00 -42.50 3.64
C ARG A 681 49.90 -41.58 2.81
N GLU A 682 49.40 -40.43 2.36
CA GLU A 682 50.21 -39.44 1.63
C GLU A 682 51.29 -38.81 2.52
N LEU A 683 50.96 -38.54 3.79
CA LEU A 683 51.89 -38.05 4.80
C LEU A 683 53.01 -39.07 5.08
N ASP A 684 52.67 -40.34 5.24
CA ASP A 684 53.65 -41.41 5.45
C ASP A 684 54.60 -41.57 4.25
N MET A 685 54.07 -41.50 3.03
CA MET A 685 54.91 -41.49 1.82
C MET A 685 55.87 -40.29 1.80
N ARG A 686 55.40 -39.09 2.17
CA ARG A 686 56.26 -37.89 2.28
C ARG A 686 57.32 -38.02 3.36
N VAL A 687 56.99 -38.60 4.51
CA VAL A 687 57.95 -38.86 5.59
C VAL A 687 58.99 -39.89 5.15
N ALA A 688 58.59 -40.95 4.45
CA ALA A 688 59.50 -41.93 3.88
C ALA A 688 60.46 -41.29 2.85
N ALA A 689 59.93 -40.48 1.93
CA ALA A 689 60.73 -39.74 0.95
C ALA A 689 61.73 -38.78 1.64
N PHE A 690 61.32 -38.09 2.71
CA PHE A 690 62.20 -37.22 3.48
C PHE A 690 63.32 -38.00 4.19
N LYS A 691 62.99 -39.17 4.78
CA LYS A 691 64.00 -40.06 5.40
C LYS A 691 65.02 -40.54 4.37
N GLU A 692 64.57 -40.87 3.16
CA GLU A 692 65.45 -41.31 2.07
C GLU A 692 66.34 -40.17 1.57
N HIS A 693 65.78 -38.98 1.36
CA HIS A 693 66.57 -37.79 1.01
C HIS A 693 67.63 -37.48 2.09
N ARG A 694 67.30 -37.66 3.38
CA ARG A 694 68.26 -37.50 4.49
C ARG A 694 69.35 -38.57 4.47
N ARG A 695 69.04 -39.81 4.09
CA ARG A 695 70.05 -40.89 3.90
C ARG A 695 70.99 -40.56 2.75
N GLN A 696 70.46 -40.16 1.61
CA GLN A 696 71.24 -39.73 0.44
C GLN A 696 72.14 -38.53 0.78
N PHE A 697 71.63 -37.55 1.54
CA PHE A 697 72.41 -36.40 2.00
C PHE A 697 73.55 -36.82 2.94
N LYS A 698 73.32 -37.77 3.85
CA LYS A 698 74.38 -38.34 4.72
C LYS A 698 75.44 -39.11 3.90
N GLN A 699 75.03 -39.89 2.91
CA GLN A 699 75.96 -40.57 1.99
C GLN A 699 76.80 -39.57 1.19
N LYS A 700 76.18 -38.53 0.62
CA LYS A 700 76.91 -37.46 -0.09
C LYS A 700 77.91 -36.73 0.84
N ARG A 701 77.57 -36.51 2.12
CA ARG A 701 78.53 -35.96 3.10
C ARG A 701 79.67 -36.92 3.42
N ARG A 702 79.42 -38.24 3.51
CA ARG A 702 80.48 -39.24 3.69
C ARG A 702 81.41 -39.28 2.47
N GLN A 703 80.86 -39.38 1.27
CA GLN A 703 81.62 -39.32 0.02
C GLN A 703 82.44 -38.03 -0.09
N LYS A 704 81.88 -36.87 0.29
CA LYS A 704 82.62 -35.59 0.30
C LYS A 704 83.76 -35.57 1.34
N ARG A 705 83.58 -36.20 2.51
CA ARG A 705 84.63 -36.35 3.53
C ARG A 705 85.73 -37.31 3.07
N GLU A 706 85.36 -38.41 2.43
CA GLU A 706 86.29 -39.37 1.82
C GLU A 706 87.08 -38.71 0.68
N LEU A 707 86.42 -37.90 -0.17
CA LEU A 707 87.08 -37.13 -1.23
C LEU A 707 88.03 -36.07 -0.65
N GLN A 708 87.67 -35.42 0.47
CA GLN A 708 88.54 -34.47 1.18
C GLN A 708 89.72 -35.18 1.86
N GLN A 709 89.54 -36.38 2.40
CA GLN A 709 90.64 -37.20 2.93
C GLN A 709 91.57 -37.70 1.81
N GLN A 710 91.03 -38.10 0.65
CA GLN A 710 91.83 -38.44 -0.52
C GLN A 710 92.60 -37.23 -1.08
N GLN A 711 92.03 -36.02 -1.02
CA GLN A 711 92.73 -34.78 -1.39
C GLN A 711 93.81 -34.36 -0.38
N GLN A 712 93.70 -34.75 0.90
CA GLN A 712 94.75 -34.53 1.90
C GLN A 712 95.87 -35.60 1.86
N MET A 713 95.63 -36.74 1.21
CA MET A 713 96.58 -37.85 1.04
C MET A 713 97.32 -37.82 -0.32
N GLN A 714 97.15 -36.77 -1.13
CA GLN A 714 97.96 -36.60 -2.34
C GLN A 714 99.27 -35.84 -2.04
N PRO A 715 100.44 -36.37 -2.46
CA PRO A 715 101.72 -35.71 -2.29
C PRO A 715 101.82 -34.40 -3.10
N PRO A 716 102.69 -33.46 -2.71
CA PRO A 716 102.77 -32.13 -3.30
C PRO A 716 103.24 -32.22 -4.75
N ASN A 717 102.35 -31.98 -5.71
CA ASN A 717 102.72 -31.95 -7.11
C ASN A 717 103.43 -30.63 -7.43
N LYS A 718 104.77 -30.71 -7.45
CA LYS A 718 105.73 -29.68 -7.89
C LYS A 718 105.55 -29.36 -9.37
N THR A 719 104.45 -28.72 -9.77
CA THR A 719 104.35 -28.07 -11.10
C THR A 719 103.11 -27.19 -11.20
N ARG A 720 103.10 -26.08 -10.46
CA ARG A 720 102.25 -24.92 -10.82
C ARG A 720 102.84 -23.57 -10.42
N ARG A 721 104.19 -23.50 -10.37
CA ARG A 721 104.97 -22.28 -10.13
C ARG A 721 105.31 -21.50 -11.42
N LEU A 722 104.83 -21.91 -12.59
CA LEU A 722 105.16 -21.26 -13.88
C LEU A 722 103.96 -20.89 -14.78
N ALA A 723 102.71 -21.05 -14.33
CA ALA A 723 101.54 -20.76 -15.17
C ALA A 723 100.62 -19.64 -14.68
N ARG A 724 101.06 -18.77 -13.75
CA ARG A 724 100.34 -17.52 -13.42
C ARG A 724 101.27 -16.34 -13.13
N ARG A 725 102.37 -16.26 -13.91
CA ARG A 725 103.13 -15.02 -14.14
C ARG A 725 102.64 -14.27 -15.40
N ALA A 726 101.49 -14.67 -15.94
CA ALA A 726 100.79 -14.02 -17.04
C ALA A 726 99.27 -13.97 -16.71
N ALA A 727 98.89 -13.05 -15.83
CA ALA A 727 97.54 -12.46 -15.70
C ALA A 727 97.55 -11.43 -14.56
N ALA A 728 98.50 -10.49 -14.61
CA ALA A 728 98.45 -9.23 -13.88
C ALA A 728 97.99 -8.17 -14.89
N ALA A 729 96.70 -7.84 -14.83
CA ALA A 729 95.94 -6.74 -15.45
C ALA A 729 94.50 -7.26 -15.45
N THR A 730 93.59 -6.89 -14.55
CA THR A 730 93.12 -5.53 -14.23
C THR A 730 92.29 -5.59 -12.94
N THR A 731 92.57 -4.70 -11.98
CA THR A 731 91.60 -4.11 -11.02
C THR A 731 90.53 -3.30 -11.80
N PRO A 732 89.39 -2.79 -11.24
CA PRO A 732 89.12 -2.34 -9.86
C PRO A 732 87.68 -2.71 -9.35
N VAL A 733 87.26 -2.72 -8.07
CA VAL A 733 87.01 -1.70 -7.00
C VAL A 733 85.60 -1.93 -6.41
N ALA A 734 85.46 -1.53 -5.16
CA ALA A 734 84.44 -1.76 -4.16
C ALA A 734 83.09 -1.03 -4.35
N ASP A 735 82.07 -1.50 -3.61
CA ASP A 735 81.28 -0.75 -2.60
C ASP A 735 80.28 -1.74 -1.97
N ASN A 736 80.25 -2.05 -0.66
CA ASN A 736 80.08 -1.25 0.55
C ASN A 736 78.82 -0.37 0.55
N THR A 737 77.71 -0.87 1.10
CA THR A 737 77.03 -0.23 2.24
C THR A 737 75.80 -1.00 2.72
N GLN A 738 75.77 -1.20 4.03
CA GLN A 738 74.58 -1.38 4.85
C GLN A 738 73.67 -0.15 4.74
N LEU A 739 72.35 -0.29 4.94
CA LEU A 739 71.66 0.12 6.18
C LEU A 739 70.13 0.06 6.03
N ASN A 740 69.49 -0.39 7.12
CA ASN A 740 68.19 0.06 7.61
C ASN A 740 66.92 -0.27 6.81
N ARG A 741 65.77 -0.60 7.40
CA ARG A 741 65.36 -0.83 8.80
C ARG A 741 63.93 -1.37 8.73
N ARG A 742 63.58 -2.21 9.70
CA ARG A 742 62.28 -2.26 10.38
C ARG A 742 61.04 -2.69 9.57
N SER A 743 60.67 -3.95 9.82
CA SER A 743 59.43 -4.37 10.53
C SER A 743 58.07 -3.99 9.93
N LYS A 744 57.02 -4.80 9.96
CA LYS A 744 56.69 -6.18 10.39
C LYS A 744 55.21 -6.33 10.03
N ARG A 745 54.79 -7.53 9.60
CA ARG A 745 53.47 -8.16 9.84
C ARG A 745 52.21 -7.42 9.31
N LYS A 746 51.43 -7.99 8.39
CA LYS A 746 50.39 -9.04 8.57
C LYS A 746 49.85 -9.34 7.15
N ALA A 747 49.70 -10.59 6.70
CA ALA A 747 48.54 -11.48 6.93
C ALA A 747 47.20 -10.80 6.52
N ALA A 748 46.33 -11.32 5.66
CA ALA A 748 46.18 -12.67 5.13
C ALA A 748 45.23 -12.68 3.91
N THR A 749 45.03 -13.89 3.37
CA THR A 749 43.80 -14.44 2.78
C THR A 749 43.42 -14.16 1.31
N ALA A 750 43.42 -15.30 0.60
CA ALA A 750 42.38 -15.84 -0.28
C ALA A 750 42.31 -15.39 -1.75
N SER A 751 42.62 -16.33 -2.64
CA SER A 751 41.76 -16.58 -3.81
C SER A 751 41.90 -18.03 -4.26
N THR A 752 40.79 -18.75 -4.14
CA THR A 752 40.49 -20.01 -4.83
C THR A 752 39.34 -19.73 -5.79
N SER A 753 39.22 -20.57 -6.83
CA SER A 753 38.16 -20.65 -7.85
C SER A 753 38.39 -19.78 -9.10
N ALA A 754 38.18 -20.23 -10.33
CA ALA A 754 37.76 -21.52 -10.88
C ALA A 754 38.01 -21.50 -12.41
N ALA A 755 38.18 -22.67 -13.03
CA ALA A 755 37.70 -22.91 -14.40
C ALA A 755 37.69 -24.42 -14.72
N THR A 756 36.52 -25.03 -14.59
CA THR A 756 36.03 -26.05 -15.55
C THR A 756 34.52 -26.09 -15.45
N ALA A 757 33.84 -25.71 -16.52
CA ALA A 757 32.91 -26.59 -17.23
C ALA A 757 32.10 -25.76 -18.23
N SER A 758 32.22 -26.09 -19.51
CA SER A 758 31.05 -26.59 -20.22
C SER A 758 31.49 -27.25 -21.53
N GLY A 759 31.14 -28.52 -21.68
CA GLY A 759 30.89 -29.13 -22.96
C GLY A 759 29.39 -29.38 -23.03
N GLN A 760 28.69 -28.54 -23.80
CA GLN A 760 27.47 -28.91 -24.53
C GLN A 760 27.25 -27.87 -25.62
N GLU A 761 27.27 -28.38 -26.86
CA GLU A 761 26.54 -27.88 -28.03
C GLU A 761 26.97 -26.52 -28.61
N GLN A 762 27.11 -26.30 -29.91
CA GLN A 762 26.99 -27.09 -31.13
C GLN A 762 27.48 -26.15 -32.26
N THR A 763 28.12 -26.72 -33.28
CA THR A 763 28.22 -26.21 -34.68
C THR A 763 28.80 -24.82 -34.98
N ALA A 764 29.95 -24.79 -35.65
CA ALA A 764 30.14 -23.94 -36.84
C ALA A 764 31.26 -24.45 -37.77
N MET A 765 30.82 -24.84 -38.97
CA MET A 765 31.50 -24.70 -40.26
C MET A 765 32.74 -25.55 -40.58
N ARG A 766 32.45 -26.69 -41.23
CA ARG A 766 33.16 -27.05 -42.48
C ARG A 766 32.15 -27.37 -43.58
N LYS A 767 32.18 -26.48 -44.58
CA LYS A 767 31.98 -26.72 -46.02
C LYS A 767 30.58 -27.03 -46.59
N ARG A 768 30.32 -26.24 -47.66
CA ARG A 768 29.49 -26.47 -48.86
C ARG A 768 27.99 -26.19 -48.66
N ALA A 769 27.49 -25.11 -49.24
CA ALA A 769 27.24 -24.85 -50.67
C ALA A 769 25.85 -25.33 -51.07
N ASP A 770 25.20 -24.47 -51.84
CA ASP A 770 24.05 -24.70 -52.70
C ASP A 770 22.64 -24.52 -52.11
N GLN A 771 22.02 -23.43 -52.58
CA GLN A 771 20.67 -23.37 -53.18
C GLN A 771 19.46 -23.74 -52.31
N GLN A 772 18.74 -22.72 -51.83
CA GLN A 772 17.48 -22.20 -52.41
C GLN A 772 16.84 -21.18 -51.46
#